data_AF-A0A232LPS1-F1
#
_entry.id   AF-A0A232LPS1-F1
#
_cell.length_a   1.000
_cell.length_b   1.000
_cell.length_c   1.000
_cell.angle_alpha   90.00
_cell.angle_beta   90.00
_cell.angle_gamma   90.00
#
_symmetry.space_group_name_H-M   'P 1'
#
loop_
_entity.id
_entity.type
_entity.pdbx_description
1 polymer ?
#
loop_
_entity_poly.entity_id
_entity_poly.type
_entity_poly.pdbx_seq_one_letter_code
_entity_poly.pdbx_strand_id
1 'polypeptide(L)'
;MPSQRRNIFAVFGRYRSWKGMAREDGSGTPGLNERSHLLNFERVGSGANASSLEHLHTNDARTCLYWPMHCLHLTWLTLTSNYVNILLVFVPLGIASHSFEWGPTAIFTLNFLAIIPLASLLSFATEELAATMGQTLGGLVNATFGNAVELIVSIVALKDNEIRVVQASMLGSILSNILLVLGCCFFVGGLRYHEQEFNSTVASTMSSLMAVASASLIIPATLYAVLSNSKSSSTRDNILILSHGTAIILLILYVMYLYFQLKSHADIFEEETSEENSGDPENQNESIPEEPRLSVFAASITLIIVTILVAFCADFLVGSIDSIVQKTGMSKTFIGIILIPIVGNAAEHVTAVIVAYKDKMDLAIGVAIGSSLQIALFVTPFLVILGWIIDVPMTLHFQVFETMAFFLSGLVVTLLIQDGKSNYLEGGLCLGMYTILAIAFFIYPDDLDGAAINYVNVLLVFVPLGIASYNFDWGPTAIFTLNFLAIIPLASLLSFATEELAATMGQTLGGLINATFGNAVELIVSIVALKDNEIRVVQASMLGSILSNILLVLGCCFFVGGLKYHEQEFNSTVASTMSSLMTVASASLIIPATLYAVLSNSKSSSMRDNILILSHGTAIILLILYVMYLYFQLKSHADIFEEETSEENSGDPENQNESIPEEPRLNVFAASITLIIVTILIAFCANFLVGSIDSIVQKTGMSKTFIGIILIPIVGNAAEYVTAVVVAYKNKMDLAIGVAIGSSLQIALFVTPSLVILGWIIDVPMTLHFRVFETMAFFLSGLVVTLLIQDGKSNYLEGGLCLGMYTILAIAFFIYPDDVDGAGVANVSNLLTGFSQ
;
A
#
# COMPACT_ATOMS: atom_id res chain seq x y z
N MET A 1 -9.61 -67.84 -33.60
CA MET A 1 -8.62 -66.89 -34.18
C MET A 1 -8.72 -66.95 -35.69
N PRO A 2 -8.47 -65.87 -36.46
CA PRO A 2 -8.09 -64.48 -36.08
C PRO A 2 -9.19 -63.46 -36.46
N SER A 3 -9.54 -62.46 -35.66
CA SER A 3 -8.86 -61.17 -35.41
C SER A 3 -8.80 -60.23 -36.62
N GLN A 4 -9.63 -59.17 -36.63
CA GLN A 4 -9.24 -57.92 -37.27
C GLN A 4 -9.82 -56.72 -36.50
N ARG A 5 -8.88 -55.95 -35.95
CA ARG A 5 -9.06 -54.71 -35.18
C ARG A 5 -9.72 -53.64 -36.05
N ARG A 6 -10.70 -52.90 -35.52
CA ARG A 6 -11.10 -51.60 -36.08
C ARG A 6 -10.29 -50.50 -35.40
N ASN A 7 -9.46 -49.82 -36.20
CA ASN A 7 -8.72 -48.62 -35.86
C ASN A 7 -9.68 -47.43 -35.63
N ILE A 8 -9.41 -46.64 -34.59
CA ILE A 8 -10.22 -45.51 -34.11
C ILE A 8 -9.79 -44.14 -34.69
N PHE A 9 -8.87 -44.07 -35.66
CA PHE A 9 -8.24 -42.81 -36.08
C PHE A 9 -8.47 -42.38 -37.54
N ALA A 10 -9.68 -42.57 -38.11
CA ALA A 10 -9.93 -42.24 -39.52
C ALA A 10 -11.15 -41.33 -39.74
N VAL A 11 -11.24 -40.19 -39.04
CA VAL A 11 -12.17 -39.09 -39.42
C VAL A 11 -11.52 -37.73 -39.14
N PHE A 12 -10.50 -37.36 -39.91
CA PHE A 12 -10.12 -35.96 -40.10
C PHE A 12 -9.65 -35.78 -41.55
N GLY A 13 -10.44 -35.08 -42.34
CA GLY A 13 -10.01 -34.65 -43.67
C GLY A 13 -11.14 -34.47 -44.67
N ARG A 14 -11.70 -33.26 -44.73
CA ARG A 14 -11.95 -32.54 -45.99
C ARG A 14 -12.59 -31.17 -45.73
N TYR A 15 -11.78 -30.13 -45.90
CA TYR A 15 -12.25 -28.78 -46.23
C TYR A 15 -11.91 -28.52 -47.70
N ARG A 16 -12.88 -28.18 -48.54
CA ARG A 16 -12.63 -27.47 -49.80
C ARG A 16 -13.89 -26.81 -50.37
N SER A 17 -13.84 -25.48 -50.42
CA SER A 17 -14.23 -24.55 -51.50
C SER A 17 -15.57 -24.76 -52.23
N TRP A 18 -16.42 -23.71 -52.23
CA TRP A 18 -16.78 -23.04 -53.49
C TRP A 18 -17.35 -21.61 -53.30
N LYS A 19 -17.11 -20.76 -54.30
CA LYS A 19 -17.52 -19.35 -54.43
C LYS A 19 -18.33 -19.23 -55.74
N GLY A 20 -19.51 -18.63 -55.68
CA GLY A 20 -20.12 -17.85 -56.77
C GLY A 20 -21.19 -18.52 -57.65
N MET A 21 -22.44 -18.05 -57.55
CA MET A 21 -23.22 -17.50 -58.67
C MET A 21 -24.53 -16.86 -58.18
N ALA A 22 -24.82 -15.67 -58.69
CA ALA A 22 -25.98 -14.85 -58.40
C ALA A 22 -27.16 -15.14 -59.35
N ARG A 23 -28.41 -15.01 -58.87
CA ARG A 23 -29.50 -14.26 -59.53
C ARG A 23 -30.75 -14.15 -58.63
N GLU A 24 -31.39 -12.99 -58.74
CA GLU A 24 -32.59 -12.52 -58.04
C GLU A 24 -33.81 -13.41 -58.29
N ASP A 25 -34.67 -13.55 -57.27
CA ASP A 25 -36.12 -13.37 -57.38
C ASP A 25 -36.72 -13.20 -55.97
N GLY A 26 -37.52 -12.14 -55.81
CA GLY A 26 -38.12 -11.76 -54.54
C GLY A 26 -39.29 -12.65 -54.15
N SER A 27 -39.21 -13.27 -52.97
CA SER A 27 -40.34 -13.52 -52.06
C SER A 27 -39.77 -14.00 -50.72
N GLY A 28 -40.19 -13.37 -49.63
CA GLY A 28 -39.65 -13.61 -48.30
C GLY A 28 -39.88 -15.04 -47.81
N THR A 29 -38.79 -15.78 -47.68
CA THR A 29 -38.66 -16.98 -46.83
C THR A 29 -37.18 -17.06 -46.40
N PRO A 30 -36.84 -17.01 -45.10
CA PRO A 30 -35.47 -17.27 -44.66
C PRO A 30 -35.14 -18.74 -44.90
N GLY A 31 -34.11 -18.98 -45.72
CA GLY A 31 -33.58 -20.30 -46.03
C GLY A 31 -32.99 -21.00 -44.82
N LEU A 32 -33.24 -22.30 -44.78
CA LEU A 32 -32.76 -23.28 -43.81
C LEU A 32 -31.23 -23.29 -43.71
N ASN A 33 -30.70 -23.04 -42.50
CA ASN A 33 -29.30 -23.33 -42.15
C ASN A 33 -29.18 -24.77 -41.62
N GLU A 34 -28.22 -25.53 -42.17
CA GLU A 34 -27.93 -26.96 -41.86
C GLU A 34 -27.26 -27.20 -40.48
N ARG A 35 -27.77 -26.61 -39.40
CA ARG A 35 -27.31 -26.92 -38.03
C ARG A 35 -28.42 -27.21 -37.02
N SER A 36 -29.66 -27.38 -37.46
CA SER A 36 -30.81 -27.65 -36.59
C SER A 36 -31.38 -29.05 -36.83
N HIS A 37 -30.65 -30.07 -36.40
CA HIS A 37 -31.23 -31.38 -36.11
C HIS A 37 -30.48 -32.01 -34.94
N LEU A 38 -30.96 -31.73 -33.74
CA LEU A 38 -30.98 -32.60 -32.56
C LEU A 38 -31.61 -31.77 -31.43
N LEU A 39 -32.75 -32.24 -30.92
CA LEU A 39 -33.57 -31.65 -29.84
C LEU A 39 -34.60 -30.60 -30.29
N ASN A 40 -35.69 -31.08 -30.88
CA ASN A 40 -37.00 -30.45 -30.73
C ASN A 40 -38.06 -31.54 -30.88
N PHE A 41 -38.49 -32.10 -29.74
CA PHE A 41 -39.74 -32.82 -29.65
C PHE A 41 -40.58 -32.11 -28.58
N GLU A 42 -41.65 -31.47 -29.06
CA GLU A 42 -42.80 -30.89 -28.34
C GLU A 42 -42.88 -29.36 -28.21
N ARG A 43 -43.50 -28.73 -29.22
CA ARG A 43 -44.73 -27.94 -29.05
C ARG A 43 -45.35 -27.64 -30.43
N VAL A 44 -46.32 -28.46 -30.83
CA VAL A 44 -47.29 -28.08 -31.86
C VAL A 44 -48.55 -27.60 -31.17
N GLY A 45 -48.92 -26.35 -31.45
CA GLY A 45 -50.30 -25.92 -31.69
C GLY A 45 -51.32 -26.05 -30.56
N SER A 46 -51.66 -24.89 -30.00
CA SER A 46 -52.93 -24.61 -29.31
C SER A 46 -54.14 -25.21 -30.04
N GLY A 47 -54.95 -25.98 -29.32
CA GLY A 47 -56.33 -26.31 -29.72
C GLY A 47 -56.72 -27.79 -29.64
N ALA A 48 -56.90 -28.35 -28.43
CA ALA A 48 -57.85 -29.43 -28.17
C ALA A 48 -58.01 -29.69 -26.66
N ASN A 49 -59.22 -30.04 -26.26
CA ASN A 49 -59.69 -30.19 -24.88
C ASN A 49 -58.87 -31.16 -24.01
N ALA A 50 -58.72 -30.78 -22.74
CA ALA A 50 -58.34 -31.66 -21.65
C ALA A 50 -59.38 -32.78 -21.48
N SER A 51 -58.95 -34.05 -21.57
CA SER A 51 -59.47 -35.24 -20.88
C SER A 51 -59.22 -36.54 -21.66
N SER A 52 -57.97 -36.97 -21.80
CA SER A 52 -57.62 -38.39 -22.01
C SER A 52 -56.14 -38.54 -22.34
N LEU A 53 -55.37 -39.08 -21.39
CA LEU A 53 -54.37 -40.15 -21.57
C LEU A 53 -53.42 -40.15 -20.35
N GLU A 54 -53.98 -40.45 -19.18
CA GLU A 54 -53.27 -41.26 -18.20
C GLU A 54 -53.09 -42.67 -18.78
N HIS A 55 -51.91 -43.24 -18.55
CA HIS A 55 -51.41 -44.58 -18.93
C HIS A 55 -50.46 -44.63 -20.13
N LEU A 56 -49.16 -44.67 -19.82
CA LEU A 56 -48.20 -45.67 -20.31
C LEU A 56 -46.88 -45.57 -19.52
N HIS A 57 -46.89 -46.06 -18.28
CA HIS A 57 -45.67 -46.58 -17.65
C HIS A 57 -45.39 -47.95 -18.27
N THR A 58 -44.31 -48.08 -19.04
CA THR A 58 -43.76 -49.41 -19.36
C THR A 58 -42.29 -49.46 -18.93
N ASN A 59 -42.04 -50.41 -18.05
CA ASN A 59 -40.73 -50.85 -17.57
C ASN A 59 -39.79 -51.12 -18.74
N ASP A 60 -38.64 -50.45 -18.77
CA ASP A 60 -37.53 -50.87 -19.62
C ASP A 60 -36.33 -51.25 -18.74
N ALA A 61 -35.93 -52.51 -18.78
CA ALA A 61 -34.80 -53.08 -18.05
C ALA A 61 -33.43 -52.63 -18.59
N ARG A 62 -33.39 -51.51 -19.33
CA ARG A 62 -32.19 -50.89 -19.92
C ARG A 62 -31.76 -49.61 -19.19
N THR A 63 -32.54 -49.14 -18.21
CA THR A 63 -32.21 -47.97 -17.38
C THR A 63 -30.91 -48.18 -16.59
N CYS A 64 -30.62 -49.43 -16.19
CA CYS A 64 -29.42 -49.76 -15.39
C CYS A 64 -28.11 -49.75 -16.21
N LEU A 65 -28.16 -49.95 -17.54
CA LEU A 65 -26.98 -49.88 -18.42
C LEU A 65 -26.83 -48.52 -19.13
N TYR A 66 -27.95 -47.80 -19.29
CA TYR A 66 -27.97 -46.47 -19.91
C TYR A 66 -27.39 -45.39 -19.00
N TRP A 67 -27.69 -45.43 -17.70
CA TRP A 67 -27.19 -44.47 -16.71
C TRP A 67 -25.65 -44.43 -16.62
N PRO A 68 -24.92 -45.56 -16.52
CA PRO A 68 -23.46 -45.54 -16.49
C PRO A 68 -22.84 -44.97 -17.75
N MET A 69 -23.37 -45.31 -18.94
CA MET A 69 -22.82 -44.86 -20.22
C MET A 69 -23.17 -43.39 -20.50
N HIS A 70 -24.35 -42.95 -20.08
CA HIS A 70 -24.78 -41.56 -20.16
C HIS A 70 -24.01 -40.68 -19.17
N CYS A 71 -23.81 -41.14 -17.93
CA CYS A 71 -22.90 -40.51 -16.97
C CYS A 71 -21.48 -40.46 -17.52
N LEU A 72 -20.92 -41.55 -18.05
CA LEU A 72 -19.57 -41.55 -18.66
C LEU A 72 -19.46 -40.57 -19.83
N HIS A 73 -20.51 -40.46 -20.66
CA HIS A 73 -20.53 -39.55 -21.80
C HIS A 73 -20.67 -38.08 -21.37
N LEU A 74 -21.54 -37.78 -20.40
CA LEU A 74 -21.69 -36.46 -19.78
C LEU A 74 -20.42 -36.06 -19.04
N THR A 75 -19.87 -36.95 -18.20
CA THR A 75 -18.59 -36.76 -17.52
C THR A 75 -17.46 -36.55 -18.54
N TRP A 76 -17.42 -37.31 -19.64
CA TRP A 76 -16.44 -37.09 -20.72
C TRP A 76 -16.61 -35.72 -21.39
N LEU A 77 -17.84 -35.31 -21.69
CA LEU A 77 -18.14 -33.98 -22.24
C LEU A 77 -17.71 -32.87 -21.27
N THR A 78 -18.02 -32.99 -19.99
CA THR A 78 -17.57 -32.08 -18.91
C THR A 78 -16.05 -32.08 -18.73
N LEU A 79 -15.39 -33.23 -18.92
CA LEU A 79 -13.92 -33.34 -18.92
C LEU A 79 -13.28 -32.75 -20.18
N THR A 80 -14.00 -32.63 -21.30
CA THR A 80 -13.45 -32.05 -22.55
C THR A 80 -13.84 -30.59 -22.78
N SER A 81 -14.66 -29.99 -21.92
CA SER A 81 -15.17 -28.63 -22.11
C SER A 81 -14.16 -27.53 -21.76
N ASN A 82 -13.22 -27.79 -20.84
CA ASN A 82 -12.23 -26.80 -20.38
C ASN A 82 -10.80 -27.24 -20.70
N TYR A 83 -9.97 -26.31 -21.20
CA TYR A 83 -8.54 -26.52 -21.47
C TYR A 83 -7.74 -26.92 -20.21
N VAL A 84 -8.21 -26.51 -19.02
CA VAL A 84 -7.58 -26.83 -17.73
C VAL A 84 -7.70 -28.33 -17.38
N ASN A 85 -8.68 -29.04 -17.96
CA ASN A 85 -8.94 -30.46 -17.66
C ASN A 85 -7.80 -31.41 -18.09
N ILE A 86 -6.85 -30.93 -18.91
CA ILE A 86 -5.60 -31.67 -19.19
C ILE A 86 -4.83 -31.97 -17.88
N LEU A 87 -4.93 -31.08 -16.88
CA LEU A 87 -4.29 -31.26 -15.58
C LEU A 87 -4.96 -32.35 -14.71
N LEU A 88 -6.13 -32.90 -15.07
CA LEU A 88 -6.80 -33.95 -14.29
C LEU A 88 -5.98 -35.23 -14.18
N VAL A 89 -4.98 -35.44 -15.05
CA VAL A 89 -4.00 -36.52 -14.91
C VAL A 89 -3.21 -36.44 -13.60
N PHE A 90 -3.06 -35.25 -13.03
CA PHE A 90 -2.36 -35.05 -11.76
C PHE A 90 -3.17 -35.50 -10.55
N VAL A 91 -4.51 -35.64 -10.64
CA VAL A 91 -5.34 -36.12 -9.53
C VAL A 91 -4.98 -37.55 -9.10
N PRO A 92 -5.02 -38.57 -9.99
CA PRO A 92 -4.60 -39.92 -9.61
C PRO A 92 -3.10 -39.99 -9.27
N LEU A 93 -2.26 -39.16 -9.91
CA LEU A 93 -0.82 -39.11 -9.61
C LEU A 93 -0.52 -38.51 -8.23
N GLY A 94 -1.24 -37.47 -7.81
CA GLY A 94 -1.11 -36.83 -6.50
C GLY A 94 -1.49 -37.80 -5.38
N ILE A 95 -2.63 -38.49 -5.53
CA ILE A 95 -3.09 -39.51 -4.58
C ILE A 95 -2.11 -40.70 -4.53
N ALA A 96 -1.63 -41.17 -5.69
CA ALA A 96 -0.64 -42.23 -5.78
C ALA A 96 0.70 -41.81 -5.16
N SER A 97 1.13 -40.56 -5.34
CA SER A 97 2.42 -40.08 -4.81
C SER A 97 2.47 -40.14 -3.29
N HIS A 98 1.36 -39.85 -2.61
CA HIS A 98 1.25 -40.04 -1.16
C HIS A 98 1.21 -41.53 -0.80
N SER A 99 0.37 -42.31 -1.48
CA SER A 99 0.19 -43.75 -1.21
C SER A 99 1.45 -44.60 -1.42
N PHE A 100 2.33 -44.16 -2.33
CA PHE A 100 3.63 -44.80 -2.61
C PHE A 100 4.81 -44.08 -1.97
N GLU A 101 4.57 -43.13 -1.04
CA GLU A 101 5.59 -42.41 -0.28
C GLU A 101 6.67 -41.75 -1.15
N TRP A 102 6.25 -41.06 -2.21
CA TRP A 102 7.17 -40.27 -3.03
C TRP A 102 7.74 -39.09 -2.23
N GLY A 103 8.82 -38.46 -2.73
CA GLY A 103 9.46 -37.36 -2.00
C GLY A 103 8.49 -36.20 -1.72
N PRO A 104 8.62 -35.47 -0.59
CA PRO A 104 7.67 -34.41 -0.20
C PRO A 104 7.48 -33.32 -1.25
N THR A 105 8.52 -32.99 -2.01
CA THR A 105 8.44 -32.06 -3.15
C THR A 105 7.53 -32.58 -4.25
N ALA A 106 7.58 -33.88 -4.56
CA ALA A 106 6.70 -34.48 -5.55
C ALA A 106 5.26 -34.54 -5.07
N ILE A 107 5.03 -34.89 -3.79
CA ILE A 107 3.69 -34.90 -3.18
C ILE A 107 3.08 -33.49 -3.24
N PHE A 108 3.83 -32.47 -2.81
CA PHE A 108 3.38 -31.08 -2.86
C PHE A 108 3.03 -30.66 -4.29
N THR A 109 3.96 -30.79 -5.25
CA THR A 109 3.77 -30.31 -6.62
C THR A 109 2.67 -31.06 -7.37
N LEU A 110 2.55 -32.38 -7.21
CA LEU A 110 1.53 -33.17 -7.91
C LEU A 110 0.12 -32.86 -7.37
N ASN A 111 -0.04 -32.73 -6.05
CA ASN A 111 -1.33 -32.36 -5.47
C ASN A 111 -1.68 -30.87 -5.73
N PHE A 112 -0.68 -29.98 -5.77
CA PHE A 112 -0.84 -28.58 -6.18
C PHE A 112 -1.44 -28.49 -7.59
N LEU A 113 -0.87 -29.21 -8.56
CA LEU A 113 -1.36 -29.23 -9.93
C LEU A 113 -2.70 -29.96 -10.09
N ALA A 114 -3.01 -30.90 -9.20
CA ALA A 114 -4.26 -31.64 -9.20
C ALA A 114 -5.47 -30.80 -8.77
N ILE A 115 -5.29 -29.86 -7.84
CA ILE A 115 -6.40 -29.06 -7.30
C ILE A 115 -6.89 -28.03 -8.34
N ILE A 116 -6.01 -27.48 -9.19
CA ILE A 116 -6.37 -26.48 -10.23
C ILE A 116 -7.57 -26.92 -11.10
N PRO A 117 -7.55 -28.08 -11.78
CA PRO A 117 -8.69 -28.52 -12.59
C PRO A 117 -9.90 -28.95 -11.73
N LEU A 118 -9.68 -29.43 -10.50
CA LEU A 118 -10.77 -29.77 -9.59
C LEU A 118 -11.53 -28.51 -9.14
N ALA A 119 -10.83 -27.40 -8.89
CA ALA A 119 -11.43 -26.10 -8.61
C ALA A 119 -12.38 -25.65 -9.72
N SER A 120 -11.94 -25.79 -10.99
CA SER A 120 -12.78 -25.46 -12.15
C SER A 120 -14.03 -26.34 -12.23
N LEU A 121 -13.91 -27.65 -12.00
CA LEU A 121 -15.07 -28.56 -12.00
C LEU A 121 -16.03 -28.28 -10.85
N LEU A 122 -15.50 -27.83 -9.71
CA LEU A 122 -16.28 -27.47 -8.54
C LEU A 122 -17.10 -26.20 -8.80
N SER A 123 -16.46 -25.13 -9.29
CA SER A 123 -17.11 -23.87 -9.68
C SER A 123 -18.21 -24.11 -10.73
N PHE A 124 -17.93 -24.89 -11.78
CA PHE A 124 -18.93 -25.26 -12.79
C PHE A 124 -20.14 -26.01 -12.19
N ALA A 125 -19.89 -26.97 -11.29
CA ALA A 125 -20.98 -27.69 -10.62
C ALA A 125 -21.80 -26.78 -9.69
N THR A 126 -21.15 -25.80 -9.05
CA THR A 126 -21.79 -24.78 -8.21
C THR A 126 -22.69 -23.86 -9.02
N GLU A 127 -22.23 -23.35 -10.16
CA GLU A 127 -22.99 -22.48 -11.07
C GLU A 127 -24.25 -23.17 -11.60
N GLU A 128 -24.11 -24.40 -12.10
CA GLU A 128 -25.22 -25.20 -12.62
C GLU A 128 -26.26 -25.52 -11.54
N LEU A 129 -25.80 -25.73 -10.30
CA LEU A 129 -26.70 -25.91 -9.16
C LEU A 129 -27.39 -24.58 -8.80
N ALA A 130 -26.65 -23.47 -8.73
CA ALA A 130 -27.17 -22.16 -8.38
C ALA A 130 -28.23 -21.66 -9.37
N ALA A 131 -28.01 -21.86 -10.68
CA ALA A 131 -28.93 -21.49 -11.75
C ALA A 131 -30.32 -22.16 -11.60
N THR A 132 -30.38 -23.32 -10.95
CA THR A 132 -31.64 -24.05 -10.74
C THR A 132 -32.35 -23.73 -9.43
N MET A 133 -31.72 -22.98 -8.52
CA MET A 133 -32.21 -22.78 -7.14
C MET A 133 -32.87 -21.42 -6.87
N GLY A 134 -33.12 -20.61 -7.91
CA GLY A 134 -33.69 -19.27 -7.79
C GLY A 134 -32.70 -18.27 -7.18
N GLN A 135 -32.96 -16.97 -7.34
CA GLN A 135 -31.98 -15.91 -7.09
C GLN A 135 -31.35 -15.94 -5.67
N THR A 136 -32.17 -16.03 -4.61
CA THR A 136 -31.67 -15.97 -3.23
C THR A 136 -30.91 -17.25 -2.84
N LEU A 137 -31.45 -18.43 -3.17
CA LEU A 137 -30.85 -19.70 -2.78
C LEU A 137 -29.63 -20.02 -3.66
N GLY A 138 -29.71 -19.70 -4.95
CA GLY A 138 -28.60 -19.79 -5.89
C GLY A 138 -27.44 -18.86 -5.52
N GLY A 139 -27.75 -17.61 -5.13
CA GLY A 139 -26.74 -16.68 -4.61
C GLY A 139 -26.03 -17.20 -3.35
N LEU A 140 -26.76 -17.86 -2.43
CA LEU A 140 -26.16 -18.48 -1.24
C LEU A 140 -25.29 -19.71 -1.57
N VAL A 141 -25.73 -20.54 -2.53
CA VAL A 141 -24.95 -21.67 -3.03
C VAL A 141 -23.66 -21.18 -3.68
N ASN A 142 -23.73 -20.13 -4.50
CA ASN A 142 -22.56 -19.54 -5.14
C ASN A 142 -21.59 -18.92 -4.12
N ALA A 143 -22.11 -18.17 -3.15
CA ALA A 143 -21.32 -17.63 -2.04
C ALA A 143 -20.56 -18.69 -1.23
N THR A 144 -21.19 -19.85 -0.99
CA THR A 144 -20.64 -20.90 -0.13
C THR A 144 -19.71 -21.83 -0.89
N PHE A 145 -20.14 -22.32 -2.06
CA PHE A 145 -19.40 -23.31 -2.84
C PHE A 145 -18.51 -22.70 -3.93
N GLY A 146 -18.61 -21.40 -4.19
CA GLY A 146 -17.65 -20.66 -5.02
C GLY A 146 -16.27 -20.65 -4.37
N ASN A 147 -16.20 -20.34 -3.06
CA ASN A 147 -14.95 -20.36 -2.28
C ASN A 147 -14.62 -21.72 -1.65
N ALA A 148 -15.16 -22.82 -2.21
CA ALA A 148 -15.06 -24.12 -1.55
C ALA A 148 -13.63 -24.65 -1.50
N VAL A 149 -12.78 -24.34 -2.48
CA VAL A 149 -11.39 -24.84 -2.49
C VAL A 149 -10.58 -24.17 -1.37
N GLU A 150 -10.70 -22.87 -1.22
CA GLU A 150 -10.05 -22.04 -0.19
C GLU A 150 -10.50 -22.52 1.19
N LEU A 151 -11.80 -22.75 1.35
CA LEU A 151 -12.40 -23.23 2.59
C LEU A 151 -11.94 -24.65 2.92
N ILE A 152 -11.89 -25.57 1.95
CA ILE A 152 -11.40 -26.96 2.17
C ILE A 152 -9.91 -26.95 2.57
N VAL A 153 -9.06 -26.25 1.81
CA VAL A 153 -7.61 -26.18 2.09
C VAL A 153 -7.38 -25.55 3.47
N SER A 154 -8.11 -24.49 3.81
CA SER A 154 -8.00 -23.82 5.10
C SER A 154 -8.49 -24.68 6.26
N ILE A 155 -9.57 -25.44 6.09
CA ILE A 155 -10.07 -26.36 7.13
C ILE A 155 -9.08 -27.50 7.38
N VAL A 156 -8.51 -28.08 6.31
CA VAL A 156 -7.49 -29.12 6.42
C VAL A 156 -6.26 -28.58 7.15
N ALA A 157 -5.72 -27.44 6.75
CA ALA A 157 -4.61 -26.78 7.43
C ALA A 157 -4.92 -26.43 8.89
N LEU A 158 -6.14 -25.97 9.18
CA LEU A 158 -6.55 -25.66 10.53
C LEU A 158 -6.61 -26.91 11.43
N LYS A 159 -7.09 -28.05 10.90
CA LYS A 159 -7.10 -29.34 11.62
C LYS A 159 -5.70 -29.84 11.96
N ASP A 160 -4.72 -29.53 11.11
CA ASP A 160 -3.32 -29.89 11.31
C ASP A 160 -2.55 -28.86 12.16
N ASN A 161 -3.24 -27.88 12.77
CA ASN A 161 -2.66 -26.76 13.54
C ASN A 161 -1.74 -25.84 12.71
N GLU A 162 -1.88 -25.80 11.39
CA GLU A 162 -1.16 -24.90 10.48
C GLU A 162 -1.81 -23.51 10.42
N ILE A 163 -2.06 -22.90 11.60
CA ILE A 163 -2.75 -21.61 11.74
C ILE A 163 -2.10 -20.53 10.88
N ARG A 164 -0.76 -20.51 10.84
CA ARG A 164 0.00 -19.52 10.08
C ARG A 164 -0.24 -19.65 8.58
N VAL A 165 -0.31 -20.89 8.08
CA VAL A 165 -0.61 -21.17 6.66
C VAL A 165 -2.02 -20.72 6.33
N VAL A 166 -3.00 -21.00 7.20
CA VAL A 166 -4.39 -20.57 7.02
C VAL A 166 -4.49 -19.04 6.96
N GLN A 167 -3.89 -18.32 7.91
CA GLN A 167 -3.90 -16.86 7.94
C GLN A 167 -3.26 -16.27 6.68
N ALA A 168 -2.08 -16.78 6.30
CA ALA A 168 -1.37 -16.33 5.12
C ALA A 168 -2.15 -16.65 3.83
N SER A 169 -2.80 -17.82 3.72
CA SER A 169 -3.59 -18.20 2.54
C SER A 169 -4.84 -17.36 2.36
N MET A 170 -5.49 -16.94 3.45
CA MET A 170 -6.65 -16.04 3.37
C MET A 170 -6.26 -14.67 2.81
N LEU A 171 -5.23 -14.03 3.37
CA LEU A 171 -4.74 -12.74 2.86
C LEU A 171 -4.16 -12.88 1.45
N GLY A 172 -3.45 -13.96 1.18
CA GLY A 172 -2.89 -14.25 -0.13
C GLY A 172 -3.95 -14.42 -1.20
N SER A 173 -5.08 -15.05 -0.87
CA SER A 173 -6.21 -15.23 -1.78
C SER A 173 -6.83 -13.89 -2.17
N ILE A 174 -6.99 -12.99 -1.20
CA ILE A 174 -7.43 -11.62 -1.48
C ILE A 174 -6.41 -10.87 -2.33
N LEU A 175 -5.12 -10.88 -1.94
CA LEU A 175 -4.04 -10.22 -2.69
C LEU A 175 -3.94 -10.72 -4.13
N SER A 176 -4.09 -12.03 -4.33
CA SER A 176 -4.09 -12.65 -5.65
C SER A 176 -5.27 -12.14 -6.48
N ASN A 177 -6.48 -12.10 -5.92
CA ASN A 177 -7.66 -11.68 -6.67
C ASN A 177 -7.63 -10.20 -7.03
N ILE A 178 -7.25 -9.34 -6.09
CA ILE A 178 -7.26 -7.89 -6.34
C ILE A 178 -6.06 -7.41 -7.17
N LEU A 179 -4.87 -8.01 -7.06
CA LEU A 179 -3.70 -7.56 -7.83
C LEU A 179 -3.37 -8.47 -9.02
N LEU A 180 -3.27 -9.79 -8.80
CA LEU A 180 -2.83 -10.70 -9.86
C LEU A 180 -3.92 -10.88 -10.93
N VAL A 181 -5.16 -11.17 -10.53
CA VAL A 181 -6.26 -11.41 -11.48
C VAL A 181 -6.66 -10.15 -12.19
N LEU A 182 -7.02 -9.13 -11.41
CA LEU A 182 -7.41 -7.85 -11.95
C LEU A 182 -6.29 -7.26 -12.84
N GLY A 183 -5.04 -7.38 -12.40
CA GLY A 183 -3.88 -7.00 -13.20
C GLY A 183 -3.81 -7.76 -14.53
N CYS A 184 -4.06 -9.08 -14.53
CA CYS A 184 -4.16 -9.86 -15.76
C CYS A 184 -5.34 -9.42 -16.63
N CYS A 185 -6.51 -9.13 -16.05
CA CYS A 185 -7.70 -8.68 -16.76
C CYS A 185 -7.44 -7.35 -17.48
N PHE A 186 -6.96 -6.34 -16.76
CA PHE A 186 -6.60 -5.03 -17.31
C PHE A 186 -5.48 -5.12 -18.34
N PHE A 187 -4.47 -5.94 -18.09
CA PHE A 187 -3.35 -6.11 -19.01
C PHE A 187 -3.80 -6.78 -20.31
N VAL A 188 -4.46 -7.94 -20.24
CA VAL A 188 -4.85 -8.73 -21.42
C VAL A 188 -5.98 -8.05 -22.19
N GLY A 189 -6.95 -7.47 -21.49
CA GLY A 189 -8.02 -6.69 -22.12
C GLY A 189 -7.49 -5.40 -22.76
N GLY A 190 -6.62 -4.67 -22.05
CA GLY A 190 -5.98 -3.45 -22.53
C GLY A 190 -4.96 -3.65 -23.68
N LEU A 191 -4.48 -4.88 -23.90
CA LEU A 191 -3.67 -5.20 -25.09
C LEU A 191 -4.51 -5.24 -26.38
N ARG A 192 -5.82 -5.47 -26.24
CA ARG A 192 -6.77 -5.53 -27.37
C ARG A 192 -7.55 -4.23 -27.53
N TYR A 193 -7.95 -3.62 -26.42
CA TYR A 193 -8.74 -2.40 -26.37
C TYR A 193 -7.91 -1.27 -25.77
N HIS A 194 -8.00 -0.06 -26.33
CA HIS A 194 -7.19 1.07 -25.84
C HIS A 194 -7.59 1.50 -24.42
N GLU A 195 -8.89 1.51 -24.15
CA GLU A 195 -9.52 1.70 -22.84
C GLU A 195 -10.73 0.77 -22.77
N GLN A 196 -11.04 0.23 -21.59
CA GLN A 196 -12.26 -0.53 -21.34
C GLN A 196 -13.05 0.15 -20.23
N GLU A 197 -14.29 0.52 -20.51
CA GLU A 197 -15.17 1.18 -19.56
C GLU A 197 -16.00 0.14 -18.79
N PHE A 198 -16.28 0.43 -17.52
CA PHE A 198 -17.11 -0.38 -16.65
C PHE A 198 -17.91 0.53 -15.70
N ASN A 199 -18.97 -0.01 -15.12
CA ASN A 199 -19.92 0.71 -14.28
C ASN A 199 -19.28 1.18 -12.98
N SER A 200 -19.00 2.49 -12.92
CA SER A 200 -18.42 3.16 -11.77
C SER A 200 -19.24 3.03 -10.49
N THR A 201 -20.55 2.76 -10.57
CA THR A 201 -21.42 2.59 -9.40
C THR A 201 -21.19 1.25 -8.70
N VAL A 202 -21.08 0.17 -9.46
CA VAL A 202 -20.79 -1.17 -8.90
C VAL A 202 -19.36 -1.24 -8.43
N ALA A 203 -18.43 -0.75 -9.26
CA ALA A 203 -17.03 -0.52 -8.91
C ALA A 203 -16.87 0.25 -7.59
N SER A 204 -17.55 1.38 -7.44
CA SER A 204 -17.51 2.21 -6.22
C SER A 204 -18.10 1.49 -5.00
N THR A 205 -19.20 0.77 -5.18
CA THR A 205 -19.83 0.00 -4.09
C THR A 205 -18.94 -1.14 -3.61
N MET A 206 -18.40 -1.92 -4.54
CA MET A 206 -17.49 -3.04 -4.26
C MET A 206 -16.17 -2.54 -3.65
N SER A 207 -15.65 -1.42 -4.13
CA SER A 207 -14.49 -0.72 -3.59
C SER A 207 -14.71 -0.23 -2.15
N SER A 208 -15.89 0.37 -1.87
CA SER A 208 -16.27 0.80 -0.52
C SER A 208 -16.38 -0.37 0.45
N LEU A 209 -16.97 -1.49 0.01
CA LEU A 209 -17.04 -2.70 0.81
C LEU A 209 -15.66 -3.31 1.04
N MET A 210 -14.77 -3.26 0.05
CA MET A 210 -13.40 -3.77 0.17
C MET A 210 -12.60 -2.95 1.18
N ALA A 211 -12.74 -1.63 1.17
CA ALA A 211 -12.12 -0.75 2.15
C ALA A 211 -12.63 -1.04 3.58
N VAL A 212 -13.94 -1.21 3.76
CA VAL A 212 -14.54 -1.55 5.07
C VAL A 212 -14.13 -2.94 5.54
N ALA A 213 -14.13 -3.95 4.66
CA ALA A 213 -13.67 -5.29 4.98
C ALA A 213 -12.19 -5.29 5.36
N SER A 214 -11.38 -4.51 4.64
CA SER A 214 -9.96 -4.33 4.93
C SER A 214 -9.74 -3.69 6.30
N ALA A 215 -10.37 -2.54 6.57
CA ALA A 215 -10.28 -1.87 7.86
C ALA A 215 -10.75 -2.78 9.02
N SER A 216 -11.83 -3.55 8.82
CA SER A 216 -12.40 -4.43 9.83
C SER A 216 -11.51 -5.63 10.17
N LEU A 217 -10.74 -6.15 9.21
CA LEU A 217 -9.74 -7.21 9.44
C LEU A 217 -8.45 -6.66 10.06
N ILE A 218 -8.12 -5.39 9.83
CA ILE A 218 -6.91 -4.71 10.35
C ILE A 218 -7.04 -4.32 11.83
N ILE A 219 -8.25 -3.95 12.29
CA ILE A 219 -8.48 -3.47 13.66
C ILE A 219 -8.01 -4.48 14.72
N PRO A 220 -8.36 -5.78 14.67
CA PRO A 220 -7.89 -6.76 15.66
C PRO A 220 -6.38 -6.98 15.61
N ALA A 221 -5.79 -7.02 14.41
CA ALA A 221 -4.35 -7.20 14.22
C ALA A 221 -3.56 -6.02 14.80
N THR A 222 -4.06 -4.79 14.61
CA THR A 222 -3.44 -3.57 15.13
C THR A 222 -3.63 -3.42 16.64
N LEU A 223 -4.84 -3.72 17.14
CA LEU A 223 -5.13 -3.67 18.57
C LEU A 223 -4.34 -4.74 19.34
N TYR A 224 -4.11 -5.92 18.76
CA TYR A 224 -3.17 -6.92 19.28
C TYR A 224 -1.75 -6.36 19.42
N ALA A 225 -1.25 -5.70 18.38
CA ALA A 225 0.10 -5.13 18.37
C ALA A 225 0.28 -4.07 19.48
N VAL A 226 -0.80 -3.38 19.85
CA VAL A 226 -0.83 -2.40 20.95
C VAL A 226 -0.99 -3.07 22.32
N LEU A 227 -1.85 -4.08 22.45
CA LEU A 227 -2.23 -4.70 23.74
C LEU A 227 -1.28 -5.81 24.23
N SER A 228 -0.54 -6.46 23.33
CA SER A 228 0.41 -7.56 23.65
C SER A 228 1.54 -7.15 24.61
N ASN A 229 1.71 -5.85 24.87
CA ASN A 229 2.68 -5.28 25.79
C ASN A 229 2.29 -5.37 27.29
N SER A 230 1.07 -5.80 27.61
CA SER A 230 0.64 -6.07 28.99
C SER A 230 0.98 -7.51 29.38
N LYS A 231 1.99 -7.70 30.25
CA LYS A 231 2.36 -9.02 30.82
C LYS A 231 1.28 -9.54 31.77
N SER A 232 0.21 -10.08 31.21
CA SER A 232 -0.76 -10.91 31.91
C SER A 232 -1.15 -12.09 31.02
N SER A 233 -1.29 -13.28 31.60
CA SER A 233 -1.87 -14.45 30.94
C SER A 233 -3.27 -14.18 30.36
N SER A 234 -3.95 -13.12 30.82
CA SER A 234 -5.22 -12.64 30.26
C SER A 234 -5.10 -12.03 28.86
N THR A 235 -3.90 -11.67 28.38
CA THR A 235 -3.74 -10.94 27.11
C THR A 235 -4.04 -11.84 25.90
N ARG A 236 -3.58 -13.10 25.89
CA ARG A 236 -3.92 -14.07 24.81
C ARG A 236 -5.41 -14.39 24.78
N ASP A 237 -6.04 -14.57 25.94
CA ASP A 237 -7.48 -14.79 26.03
C ASP A 237 -8.26 -13.57 25.53
N ASN A 238 -7.82 -12.36 25.87
CA ASN A 238 -8.42 -11.12 25.36
C ASN A 238 -8.31 -10.97 23.84
N ILE A 239 -7.23 -11.47 23.24
CA ILE A 239 -7.01 -11.45 21.78
C ILE A 239 -7.95 -12.43 21.06
N LEU A 240 -8.12 -13.62 21.61
CA LEU A 240 -9.08 -14.61 21.11
C LEU A 240 -10.51 -14.07 21.25
N ILE A 241 -10.85 -13.47 22.39
CA ILE A 241 -12.16 -12.82 22.62
C ILE A 241 -12.40 -11.70 21.61
N LEU A 242 -11.40 -10.85 21.36
CA LEU A 242 -11.48 -9.79 20.35
C LEU A 242 -11.65 -10.37 18.94
N SER A 243 -10.85 -11.38 18.57
CA SER A 243 -10.93 -12.03 17.26
C SER A 243 -12.29 -12.70 17.04
N HIS A 244 -12.84 -13.38 18.06
CA HIS A 244 -14.18 -13.96 18.01
C HIS A 244 -15.26 -12.86 17.88
N GLY A 245 -15.14 -11.78 18.66
CA GLY A 245 -16.06 -10.64 18.59
C GLY A 245 -16.07 -9.99 17.20
N THR A 246 -14.89 -9.73 16.64
CA THR A 246 -14.78 -9.17 15.28
C THR A 246 -15.25 -10.15 14.22
N ALA A 247 -14.98 -11.45 14.36
CA ALA A 247 -15.50 -12.46 13.43
C ALA A 247 -17.03 -12.50 13.40
N ILE A 248 -17.69 -12.38 14.55
CA ILE A 248 -19.16 -12.29 14.64
C ILE A 248 -19.67 -11.04 13.93
N ILE A 249 -19.04 -9.88 14.16
CA ILE A 249 -19.43 -8.62 13.51
C ILE A 249 -19.26 -8.72 11.98
N LEU A 250 -18.14 -9.27 11.50
CA LEU A 250 -17.88 -9.47 10.07
C LEU A 250 -18.93 -10.39 9.42
N LEU A 251 -19.32 -11.47 10.09
CA LEU A 251 -20.39 -12.36 9.59
C LEU A 251 -21.76 -11.65 9.56
N ILE A 252 -22.05 -10.77 10.52
CA ILE A 252 -23.27 -9.94 10.49
C ILE A 252 -23.23 -8.98 9.29
N LEU A 253 -22.10 -8.30 9.07
CA LEU A 253 -21.90 -7.44 7.91
C LEU A 253 -22.00 -8.22 6.60
N TYR A 254 -21.53 -9.47 6.57
CA TYR A 254 -21.69 -10.35 5.42
C TYR A 254 -23.15 -10.70 5.15
N VAL A 255 -23.95 -11.00 6.18
CA VAL A 255 -25.40 -11.23 6.01
C VAL A 255 -26.11 -9.96 5.53
N MET A 256 -25.71 -8.78 6.02
CA MET A 256 -26.21 -7.50 5.51
C MET A 256 -25.80 -7.28 4.05
N TYR A 257 -24.59 -7.65 3.67
CA TYR A 257 -24.12 -7.62 2.29
C TYR A 257 -24.90 -8.60 1.38
N LEU A 258 -25.14 -9.84 1.82
CA LEU A 258 -25.98 -10.78 1.07
C LEU A 258 -27.41 -10.26 0.91
N TYR A 259 -27.97 -9.61 1.93
CA TYR A 259 -29.27 -8.94 1.80
C TYR A 259 -29.21 -7.75 0.82
N PHE A 260 -28.10 -7.01 0.84
CA PHE A 260 -27.84 -5.92 -0.10
C PHE A 260 -27.84 -6.43 -1.54
N GLN A 261 -27.00 -7.43 -1.82
CA GLN A 261 -26.76 -8.04 -3.12
C GLN A 261 -27.96 -8.83 -3.67
N LEU A 262 -28.59 -9.67 -2.84
CA LEU A 262 -29.62 -10.62 -3.29
C LEU A 262 -31.05 -10.09 -3.20
N LYS A 263 -31.26 -8.90 -2.63
CA LYS A 263 -32.62 -8.38 -2.43
C LYS A 263 -32.77 -6.87 -2.60
N SER A 264 -32.06 -6.06 -1.80
CA SER A 264 -32.34 -4.61 -1.80
C SER A 264 -31.81 -3.87 -3.02
N HIS A 265 -30.70 -4.36 -3.59
CA HIS A 265 -30.03 -3.82 -4.78
C HIS A 265 -29.81 -4.93 -5.82
N ALA A 266 -30.68 -5.95 -5.78
CA ALA A 266 -30.66 -7.09 -6.69
C ALA A 266 -30.58 -6.66 -8.17
N ASP A 267 -31.35 -5.65 -8.55
CA ASP A 267 -31.44 -5.15 -9.92
C ASP A 267 -30.08 -4.73 -10.50
N ILE A 268 -29.18 -4.19 -9.66
CA ILE A 268 -27.84 -3.74 -10.06
C ILE A 268 -26.90 -4.94 -10.32
N PHE A 269 -27.07 -6.03 -9.58
CA PHE A 269 -26.23 -7.23 -9.69
C PHE A 269 -26.80 -8.26 -10.68
N GLU A 270 -28.09 -8.22 -10.98
CA GLU A 270 -28.75 -9.08 -12.00
C GLU A 270 -28.44 -8.65 -13.43
N GLU A 271 -28.25 -7.34 -13.68
CA GLU A 271 -27.82 -6.84 -15.00
C GLU A 271 -26.46 -7.42 -15.39
N GLU A 272 -25.52 -7.55 -14.45
CA GLU A 272 -24.20 -8.17 -14.67
C GLU A 272 -24.30 -9.67 -14.98
N THR A 273 -25.12 -10.44 -14.25
CA THR A 273 -25.23 -11.91 -14.46
C THR A 273 -25.91 -12.26 -15.78
N SER A 274 -26.76 -11.35 -16.29
CA SER A 274 -27.45 -11.49 -17.58
C SER A 274 -26.51 -11.26 -18.77
N GLU A 275 -25.51 -10.41 -18.59
CA GLU A 275 -24.48 -10.12 -19.59
C GLU A 275 -23.41 -11.22 -19.68
N GLU A 276 -23.16 -11.97 -18.61
CA GLU A 276 -22.23 -13.11 -18.58
C GLU A 276 -22.60 -14.19 -19.61
N ASN A 277 -23.92 -14.38 -19.81
CA ASN A 277 -24.50 -15.37 -20.71
C ASN A 277 -24.66 -14.91 -22.18
N SER A 278 -24.47 -13.63 -22.49
CA SER A 278 -24.76 -13.07 -23.83
C SER A 278 -23.49 -12.62 -24.56
N GLY A 279 -22.74 -13.57 -25.11
CA GLY A 279 -21.57 -13.27 -25.95
C GLY A 279 -21.87 -13.27 -27.45
N ASP A 280 -22.43 -12.18 -28.02
CA ASP A 280 -22.14 -11.62 -29.38
C ASP A 280 -23.07 -10.42 -29.70
N PRO A 281 -22.60 -9.23 -30.17
CA PRO A 281 -23.46 -8.06 -30.41
C PRO A 281 -24.26 -8.07 -31.73
N GLU A 282 -24.08 -9.06 -32.61
CA GLU A 282 -24.65 -9.00 -33.99
C GLU A 282 -26.00 -9.71 -34.21
N ASN A 283 -26.63 -10.30 -33.19
CA ASN A 283 -27.97 -10.90 -33.32
C ASN A 283 -28.93 -10.42 -32.22
N GLN A 284 -29.43 -9.19 -32.33
CA GLN A 284 -30.46 -8.63 -31.46
C GLN A 284 -31.90 -9.14 -31.79
N ASN A 285 -32.09 -10.42 -32.08
CA ASN A 285 -33.45 -10.98 -32.16
C ASN A 285 -33.51 -12.35 -31.48
N GLU A 286 -34.25 -12.39 -30.37
CA GLU A 286 -34.68 -13.56 -29.58
C GLU A 286 -33.58 -14.28 -28.75
N SER A 287 -33.25 -13.76 -27.57
CA SER A 287 -32.50 -14.49 -26.54
C SER A 287 -33.42 -15.39 -25.71
N ILE A 288 -33.32 -16.70 -25.92
CA ILE A 288 -33.81 -17.73 -25.01
C ILE A 288 -32.77 -17.88 -23.89
N PRO A 289 -33.13 -17.87 -22.59
CA PRO A 289 -32.17 -18.10 -21.51
C PRO A 289 -31.46 -19.47 -21.70
N GLU A 290 -30.13 -19.52 -21.53
CA GLU A 290 -29.38 -20.79 -21.63
C GLU A 290 -29.95 -21.80 -20.63
N GLU A 291 -30.47 -22.93 -21.11
CA GLU A 291 -30.97 -24.00 -20.25
C GLU A 291 -29.79 -24.65 -19.48
N PRO A 292 -29.93 -24.94 -18.18
CA PRO A 292 -28.90 -25.64 -17.40
C PRO A 292 -28.43 -26.92 -18.09
N ARG A 293 -27.11 -27.08 -18.26
CA ARG A 293 -26.51 -28.22 -18.98
C ARG A 293 -26.52 -29.48 -18.12
N LEU A 294 -26.57 -29.33 -16.80
CA LEU A 294 -26.67 -30.42 -15.83
C LEU A 294 -28.03 -30.44 -15.14
N SER A 295 -28.60 -31.63 -14.99
CA SER A 295 -29.72 -31.80 -14.06
C SER A 295 -29.27 -31.53 -12.62
N VAL A 296 -30.15 -30.98 -11.78
CA VAL A 296 -29.90 -30.69 -10.34
C VAL A 296 -29.22 -31.87 -9.62
N PHE A 297 -29.67 -33.09 -9.91
CA PHE A 297 -29.12 -34.32 -9.32
C PHE A 297 -27.69 -34.61 -9.80
N ALA A 298 -27.43 -34.43 -11.09
CA ALA A 298 -26.10 -34.62 -11.67
C ALA A 298 -25.09 -33.55 -11.18
N ALA A 299 -25.52 -32.28 -11.09
CA ALA A 299 -24.72 -31.20 -10.52
C ALA A 299 -24.37 -31.48 -9.05
N SER A 300 -25.35 -31.89 -8.24
CA SER A 300 -25.15 -32.24 -6.83
C SER A 300 -24.16 -33.40 -6.62
N ILE A 301 -24.27 -34.48 -7.42
CA ILE A 301 -23.34 -35.61 -7.35
C ILE A 301 -21.92 -35.18 -7.74
N THR A 302 -21.80 -34.39 -8.80
CA THR A 302 -20.51 -33.88 -9.28
C THR A 302 -19.86 -33.02 -8.21
N LEU A 303 -20.61 -32.09 -7.61
CA LEU A 303 -20.16 -31.23 -6.52
C LEU A 303 -19.60 -32.04 -5.35
N ILE A 304 -20.31 -33.09 -4.90
CA ILE A 304 -19.85 -33.96 -3.79
C ILE A 304 -18.56 -34.71 -4.15
N ILE A 305 -18.50 -35.34 -5.34
CA ILE A 305 -17.33 -36.12 -5.75
C ILE A 305 -16.10 -35.23 -5.85
N VAL A 306 -16.23 -34.08 -6.49
CA VAL A 306 -15.12 -33.12 -6.68
C VAL A 306 -14.67 -32.58 -5.32
N THR A 307 -15.59 -32.22 -4.43
CA THR A 307 -15.29 -31.78 -3.05
C THR A 307 -14.43 -32.80 -2.30
N ILE A 308 -14.77 -34.09 -2.38
CA ILE A 308 -14.00 -35.16 -1.73
C ILE A 308 -12.60 -35.28 -2.33
N LEU A 309 -12.46 -35.20 -3.66
CA LEU A 309 -11.16 -35.27 -4.32
C LEU A 309 -10.27 -34.08 -3.96
N VAL A 310 -10.85 -32.86 -3.93
CA VAL A 310 -10.14 -31.65 -3.46
C VAL A 310 -9.66 -31.83 -2.03
N ALA A 311 -10.51 -32.37 -1.15
CA ALA A 311 -10.13 -32.60 0.25
C ALA A 311 -8.94 -33.57 0.40
N PHE A 312 -8.92 -34.69 -0.34
CA PHE A 312 -7.76 -35.60 -0.33
C PHE A 312 -6.47 -34.94 -0.85
N CYS A 313 -6.56 -34.22 -1.97
CA CYS A 313 -5.39 -33.53 -2.52
C CYS A 313 -4.90 -32.40 -1.59
N ALA A 314 -5.81 -31.66 -0.95
CA ALA A 314 -5.50 -30.63 0.02
C ALA A 314 -4.80 -31.21 1.26
N ASP A 315 -5.28 -32.34 1.79
CA ASP A 315 -4.68 -33.07 2.91
C ASP A 315 -3.22 -33.43 2.64
N PHE A 316 -2.95 -34.03 1.47
CA PHE A 316 -1.59 -34.39 1.07
C PHE A 316 -0.70 -33.18 0.78
N LEU A 317 -1.27 -32.10 0.25
CA LEU A 317 -0.55 -30.85 -0.01
C LEU A 317 -0.13 -30.19 1.31
N VAL A 318 -1.09 -29.98 2.23
CA VAL A 318 -0.86 -29.36 3.55
C VAL A 318 0.14 -30.17 4.38
N GLY A 319 -0.05 -31.49 4.46
CA GLY A 319 0.85 -32.38 5.21
C GLY A 319 2.30 -32.41 4.70
N SER A 320 2.57 -31.87 3.51
CA SER A 320 3.92 -31.77 2.94
C SER A 320 4.60 -30.40 3.15
N ILE A 321 3.88 -29.38 3.65
CA ILE A 321 4.37 -28.00 3.78
C ILE A 321 5.63 -27.93 4.66
N ASP A 322 5.61 -28.54 5.85
CA ASP A 322 6.77 -28.55 6.76
C ASP A 322 8.04 -29.11 6.09
N SER A 323 7.85 -30.18 5.32
CA SER A 323 8.95 -30.82 4.59
C SER A 323 9.47 -29.95 3.45
N ILE A 324 8.60 -29.14 2.82
CA ILE A 324 9.01 -28.15 1.82
C ILE A 324 9.80 -27.04 2.48
N VAL A 325 9.28 -26.44 3.56
CA VAL A 325 9.94 -25.36 4.32
C VAL A 325 11.36 -25.76 4.72
N GLN A 326 11.53 -26.96 5.28
CA GLN A 326 12.85 -27.47 5.70
C GLN A 326 13.82 -27.70 4.53
N LYS A 327 13.31 -28.07 3.35
CA LYS A 327 14.14 -28.46 2.20
C LYS A 327 14.48 -27.30 1.28
N THR A 328 13.56 -26.35 1.11
CA THR A 328 13.73 -25.19 0.22
C THR A 328 14.13 -23.92 0.96
N GLY A 329 13.94 -23.87 2.28
CA GLY A 329 14.16 -22.66 3.09
C GLY A 329 13.08 -21.59 2.90
N MET A 330 11.98 -21.89 2.20
CA MET A 330 10.86 -20.97 2.03
C MET A 330 10.03 -20.89 3.32
N SER A 331 9.58 -19.70 3.69
CA SER A 331 8.72 -19.50 4.86
C SER A 331 7.33 -20.12 4.69
N LYS A 332 6.71 -20.53 5.81
CA LYS A 332 5.28 -20.93 5.81
C LYS A 332 4.40 -19.77 5.33
N THR A 333 4.79 -18.55 5.70
CA THR A 333 4.17 -17.30 5.27
C THR A 333 4.17 -17.17 3.74
N PHE A 334 5.32 -17.38 3.07
CA PHE A 334 5.41 -17.29 1.61
C PHE A 334 4.57 -18.37 0.91
N ILE A 335 4.62 -19.61 1.40
CA ILE A 335 3.81 -20.71 0.85
C ILE A 335 2.32 -20.40 0.98
N GLY A 336 1.90 -19.92 2.16
CA GLY A 336 0.51 -19.52 2.40
C GLY A 336 0.09 -18.34 1.54
N ILE A 337 0.84 -17.25 1.51
CA ILE A 337 0.37 -16.00 0.89
C ILE A 337 0.53 -15.93 -0.63
N ILE A 338 1.49 -16.68 -1.21
CA ILE A 338 1.73 -16.67 -2.66
C ILE A 338 1.28 -17.98 -3.32
N LEU A 339 1.69 -19.14 -2.80
CA LEU A 339 1.52 -20.40 -3.54
C LEU A 339 0.10 -20.97 -3.44
N ILE A 340 -0.46 -21.06 -2.23
CA ILE A 340 -1.80 -21.65 -2.02
C ILE A 340 -2.91 -20.91 -2.79
N PRO A 341 -2.98 -19.56 -2.76
CA PRO A 341 -3.96 -18.76 -3.49
C PRO A 341 -4.04 -19.03 -4.98
N ILE A 342 -2.90 -19.28 -5.62
CA ILE A 342 -2.84 -19.55 -7.05
C ILE A 342 -3.64 -20.82 -7.39
N VAL A 343 -3.61 -21.82 -6.52
CA VAL A 343 -4.26 -23.11 -6.78
C VAL A 343 -5.78 -23.01 -6.66
N GLY A 344 -6.24 -22.34 -5.60
CA GLY A 344 -7.65 -22.19 -5.30
C GLY A 344 -8.38 -21.37 -6.36
N ASN A 345 -7.75 -20.26 -6.76
CA ASN A 345 -8.41 -19.28 -7.61
C ASN A 345 -8.03 -19.40 -9.10
N ALA A 346 -7.08 -20.25 -9.50
CA ALA A 346 -6.60 -20.32 -10.90
C ALA A 346 -7.69 -20.51 -11.94
N ALA A 347 -8.74 -21.27 -11.62
CA ALA A 347 -9.88 -21.47 -12.53
C ALA A 347 -10.67 -20.15 -12.72
N GLU A 348 -10.98 -19.46 -11.62
CA GLU A 348 -11.65 -18.16 -11.63
C GLU A 348 -10.81 -17.10 -12.35
N HIS A 349 -9.49 -17.12 -12.15
CA HIS A 349 -8.54 -16.20 -12.79
C HIS A 349 -8.61 -16.29 -14.31
N VAL A 350 -8.57 -17.52 -14.83
CA VAL A 350 -8.63 -17.76 -16.27
C VAL A 350 -9.96 -17.28 -16.85
N THR A 351 -11.07 -17.54 -16.15
CA THR A 351 -12.40 -17.10 -16.57
C THR A 351 -12.48 -15.57 -16.59
N ALA A 352 -12.06 -14.88 -15.53
CA ALA A 352 -12.06 -13.43 -15.44
C ALA A 352 -11.22 -12.78 -16.56
N VAL A 353 -10.05 -13.33 -16.88
CA VAL A 353 -9.18 -12.83 -17.96
C VAL A 353 -9.83 -13.04 -19.34
N ILE A 354 -10.49 -14.18 -19.57
CA ILE A 354 -11.21 -14.45 -20.83
C ILE A 354 -12.38 -13.47 -20.99
N VAL A 355 -13.10 -13.18 -19.92
CA VAL A 355 -14.23 -12.25 -19.91
C VAL A 355 -13.75 -10.81 -20.15
N ALA A 356 -12.67 -10.38 -19.49
CA ALA A 356 -12.00 -9.10 -19.76
C ALA A 356 -11.54 -8.98 -21.23
N TYR A 357 -10.97 -10.05 -21.81
CA TYR A 357 -10.56 -10.09 -23.22
C TYR A 357 -11.72 -9.98 -24.22
N LYS A 358 -12.95 -10.29 -23.78
CA LYS A 358 -14.19 -10.16 -24.55
C LYS A 358 -14.87 -8.79 -24.37
N ASP A 359 -14.17 -7.83 -23.78
CA ASP A 359 -14.68 -6.48 -23.53
C ASP A 359 -15.78 -6.38 -22.47
N LYS A 360 -15.75 -7.29 -21.50
CA LYS A 360 -16.71 -7.35 -20.40
C LYS A 360 -16.00 -7.12 -19.07
N MET A 361 -15.46 -5.92 -18.89
CA MET A 361 -14.61 -5.62 -17.73
C MET A 361 -15.41 -5.63 -16.41
N ASP A 362 -16.67 -5.19 -16.42
CA ASP A 362 -17.59 -5.26 -15.27
C ASP A 362 -17.63 -6.65 -14.63
N LEU A 363 -17.84 -7.66 -15.45
CA LEU A 363 -17.92 -9.05 -15.01
C LEU A 363 -16.58 -9.57 -14.49
N ALA A 364 -15.48 -9.21 -15.15
CA ALA A 364 -14.15 -9.61 -14.70
C ALA A 364 -13.82 -8.99 -13.32
N ILE A 365 -14.20 -7.74 -13.09
CA ILE A 365 -14.09 -7.04 -11.81
C ILE A 365 -15.01 -7.70 -10.77
N GLY A 366 -16.24 -8.01 -11.14
CA GLY A 366 -17.23 -8.70 -10.30
C GLY A 366 -16.71 -10.04 -9.78
N VAL A 367 -16.10 -10.85 -10.65
CA VAL A 367 -15.46 -12.12 -10.26
C VAL A 367 -14.29 -11.89 -9.30
N ALA A 368 -13.36 -10.97 -9.61
CA ALA A 368 -12.17 -10.74 -8.80
C ALA A 368 -12.46 -10.10 -7.42
N ILE A 369 -13.24 -9.01 -7.39
CA ILE A 369 -13.56 -8.32 -6.13
C ILE A 369 -14.61 -9.09 -5.34
N GLY A 370 -15.63 -9.66 -6.01
CA GLY A 370 -16.67 -10.43 -5.35
C GLY A 370 -16.11 -11.61 -4.56
N SER A 371 -15.19 -12.38 -5.17
CA SER A 371 -14.46 -13.46 -4.49
C SER A 371 -13.65 -12.92 -3.30
N SER A 372 -12.94 -11.80 -3.48
CA SER A 372 -12.17 -11.15 -2.39
C SER A 372 -13.03 -10.70 -1.21
N LEU A 373 -14.22 -10.15 -1.46
CA LEU A 373 -15.18 -9.75 -0.41
C LEU A 373 -15.73 -10.95 0.35
N GLN A 374 -16.03 -12.05 -0.35
CA GLN A 374 -16.48 -13.29 0.28
C GLN A 374 -15.38 -13.89 1.16
N ILE A 375 -14.14 -13.87 0.70
CA ILE A 375 -12.98 -14.33 1.48
C ILE A 375 -12.81 -13.47 2.75
N ALA A 376 -12.92 -12.14 2.65
CA ALA A 376 -12.72 -11.21 3.77
C ALA A 376 -13.88 -11.22 4.79
N LEU A 377 -15.14 -11.18 4.31
CA LEU A 377 -16.33 -11.01 5.16
C LEU A 377 -16.96 -12.34 5.61
N PHE A 378 -16.71 -13.44 4.90
CA PHE A 378 -17.28 -14.75 5.21
C PHE A 378 -16.21 -15.79 5.56
N VAL A 379 -15.33 -16.15 4.63
CA VAL A 379 -14.44 -17.30 4.82
C VAL A 379 -13.47 -17.09 5.99
N THR A 380 -12.84 -15.92 6.08
CA THR A 380 -11.87 -15.59 7.15
C THR A 380 -12.51 -15.62 8.55
N PRO A 381 -13.61 -14.88 8.81
CA PRO A 381 -14.26 -14.94 10.12
C PRO A 381 -14.93 -16.28 10.40
N PHE A 382 -15.43 -16.99 9.38
CA PHE A 382 -15.95 -18.35 9.55
C PHE A 382 -14.87 -19.32 10.06
N LEU A 383 -13.63 -19.24 9.53
CA LEU A 383 -12.53 -20.08 9.99
C LEU A 383 -12.11 -19.78 11.44
N VAL A 384 -12.23 -18.53 11.89
CA VAL A 384 -12.01 -18.15 13.29
C VAL A 384 -13.06 -18.79 14.20
N ILE A 385 -14.34 -18.74 13.82
CA ILE A 385 -15.43 -19.40 14.56
C ILE A 385 -15.28 -20.93 14.52
N LEU A 386 -14.88 -21.50 13.38
CA LEU A 386 -14.63 -22.93 13.28
C LEU A 386 -13.48 -23.36 14.19
N GLY A 387 -12.37 -22.60 14.20
CA GLY A 387 -11.25 -22.78 15.13
C GLY A 387 -11.72 -22.79 16.58
N TRP A 388 -12.61 -21.86 16.93
CA TRP A 388 -13.24 -21.82 18.25
C TRP A 388 -14.08 -23.06 18.57
N ILE A 389 -14.79 -23.63 17.59
CA ILE A 389 -15.59 -24.87 17.76
C ILE A 389 -14.71 -26.11 17.94
N ILE A 390 -13.56 -26.17 17.26
CA ILE A 390 -12.65 -27.32 17.27
C ILE A 390 -11.48 -27.18 18.26
N ASP A 391 -11.52 -26.17 19.15
CA ASP A 391 -10.49 -25.84 20.15
C ASP A 391 -9.09 -25.56 19.56
N VAL A 392 -9.02 -24.99 18.35
CA VAL A 392 -7.78 -24.51 17.70
C VAL A 392 -7.74 -22.98 17.77
N PRO A 393 -6.66 -22.35 18.28
CA PRO A 393 -6.61 -20.90 18.53
C PRO A 393 -6.40 -20.07 17.24
N MET A 394 -7.33 -20.21 16.29
CA MET A 394 -7.39 -19.39 15.08
C MET A 394 -7.76 -17.95 15.43
N THR A 395 -7.03 -16.98 14.90
CA THR A 395 -7.24 -15.56 15.19
C THR A 395 -7.21 -14.72 13.92
N LEU A 396 -7.77 -13.51 13.99
CA LEU A 396 -7.61 -12.47 12.96
C LEU A 396 -6.29 -11.70 13.14
N HIS A 397 -5.33 -12.27 13.88
CA HIS A 397 -4.03 -11.66 14.08
C HIS A 397 -3.12 -12.04 12.91
N PHE A 398 -3.04 -11.13 11.94
CA PHE A 398 -2.07 -11.19 10.86
C PHE A 398 -0.80 -10.42 11.24
N GLN A 399 0.32 -10.74 10.59
CA GLN A 399 1.54 -9.96 10.78
C GLN A 399 1.38 -8.56 10.20
N VAL A 400 2.10 -7.58 10.78
CA VAL A 400 1.99 -6.16 10.39
C VAL A 400 2.30 -5.97 8.90
N PHE A 401 3.31 -6.65 8.37
CA PHE A 401 3.66 -6.56 6.95
C PHE A 401 2.56 -7.12 6.03
N GLU A 402 1.91 -8.23 6.41
CA GLU A 402 0.79 -8.81 5.66
C GLU A 402 -0.43 -7.88 5.67
N THR A 403 -0.69 -7.30 6.83
CA THR A 403 -1.79 -6.37 7.06
C THR A 403 -1.60 -5.09 6.23
N MET A 404 -0.37 -4.58 6.17
CA MET A 404 0.00 -3.43 5.33
C MET A 404 -0.05 -3.76 3.84
N ALA A 405 0.45 -4.93 3.43
CA ALA A 405 0.39 -5.37 2.03
C ALA A 405 -1.06 -5.50 1.55
N PHE A 406 -1.93 -6.11 2.35
CA PHE A 406 -3.36 -6.23 2.08
C PHE A 406 -4.04 -4.86 1.95
N PHE A 407 -3.82 -3.97 2.91
CA PHE A 407 -4.38 -2.62 2.89
C PHE A 407 -3.93 -1.81 1.66
N LEU A 408 -2.62 -1.80 1.40
CA LEU A 408 -2.04 -1.07 0.28
C LEU A 408 -2.53 -1.59 -1.07
N SER A 409 -2.65 -2.91 -1.20
CA SER A 409 -3.15 -3.56 -2.42
C SER A 409 -4.64 -3.29 -2.62
N GLY A 410 -5.44 -3.36 -1.54
CA GLY A 410 -6.86 -2.99 -1.56
C GLY A 410 -7.06 -1.55 -1.99
N LEU A 411 -6.28 -0.62 -1.43
CA LEU A 411 -6.32 0.80 -1.78
C LEU A 411 -5.96 1.05 -3.25
N VAL A 412 -4.84 0.51 -3.73
CA VAL A 412 -4.40 0.70 -5.12
C VAL A 412 -5.47 0.20 -6.09
N VAL A 413 -6.05 -0.97 -5.82
CA VAL A 413 -7.11 -1.56 -6.65
C VAL A 413 -8.39 -0.75 -6.59
N THR A 414 -8.77 -0.27 -5.41
CA THR A 414 -9.88 0.68 -5.23
C THR A 414 -9.70 1.92 -6.09
N LEU A 415 -8.49 2.51 -6.12
CA LEU A 415 -8.19 3.71 -6.90
C LEU A 415 -8.22 3.44 -8.41
N LEU A 416 -7.68 2.30 -8.84
CA LEU A 416 -7.64 1.89 -10.25
C LEU A 416 -9.01 1.54 -10.84
N ILE A 417 -9.99 1.28 -9.98
CA ILE A 417 -11.35 0.93 -10.40
C ILE A 417 -12.29 2.14 -10.28
N GLN A 418 -11.85 3.22 -9.63
CA GLN A 418 -12.73 4.33 -9.27
C GLN A 418 -13.11 5.24 -10.44
N ASP A 419 -12.25 5.35 -11.45
CA ASP A 419 -12.48 6.17 -12.65
C ASP A 419 -13.37 5.49 -13.70
N GLY A 420 -13.77 4.22 -13.47
CA GLY A 420 -14.65 3.46 -14.36
C GLY A 420 -13.98 3.06 -15.67
N LYS A 421 -12.65 3.16 -15.76
CA LYS A 421 -11.88 2.89 -16.98
C LYS A 421 -10.68 2.01 -16.63
N SER A 422 -10.27 1.18 -17.59
CA SER A 422 -9.04 0.40 -17.44
C SER A 422 -8.21 0.39 -18.71
N ASN A 423 -6.89 0.31 -18.55
CA ASN A 423 -5.93 0.15 -19.64
C ASN A 423 -4.80 -0.85 -19.31
N TYR A 424 -4.00 -1.21 -20.33
CA TYR A 424 -2.94 -2.19 -20.14
C TYR A 424 -1.83 -1.75 -19.18
N LEU A 425 -1.61 -0.43 -19.01
CA LEU A 425 -0.57 0.08 -18.13
C LEU A 425 -0.97 -0.13 -16.67
N GLU A 426 -2.22 0.13 -16.31
CA GLU A 426 -2.78 -0.15 -14.98
C GLU A 426 -2.70 -1.64 -14.65
N GLY A 427 -3.01 -2.50 -15.63
CA GLY A 427 -2.81 -3.94 -15.49
C GLY A 427 -1.34 -4.30 -15.25
N GLY A 428 -0.43 -3.68 -15.99
CA GLY A 428 1.02 -3.84 -15.79
C GLY A 428 1.49 -3.37 -14.41
N LEU A 429 0.93 -2.28 -13.87
CA LEU A 429 1.23 -1.77 -12.53
C LEU A 429 0.73 -2.72 -11.43
N CYS A 430 -0.48 -3.26 -11.56
CA CYS A 430 -1.02 -4.29 -10.65
C CYS A 430 -0.15 -5.56 -10.62
N LEU A 431 0.24 -6.06 -11.79
CA LEU A 431 1.11 -7.24 -11.90
C LEU A 431 2.53 -6.95 -11.34
N GLY A 432 3.04 -5.75 -11.58
CA GLY A 432 4.29 -5.27 -11.01
C GLY A 432 4.25 -5.23 -9.48
N MET A 433 3.18 -4.69 -8.90
CA MET A 433 2.97 -4.64 -7.45
C MET A 433 2.86 -6.04 -6.83
N TYR A 434 2.08 -6.95 -7.43
CA TYR A 434 1.99 -8.34 -6.97
C TYR A 434 3.36 -9.03 -6.99
N THR A 435 4.16 -8.79 -8.04
CA THR A 435 5.52 -9.35 -8.16
C THR A 435 6.46 -8.79 -7.09
N ILE A 436 6.42 -7.48 -6.82
CA ILE A 436 7.21 -6.84 -5.76
C ILE A 436 6.83 -7.42 -4.39
N LEU A 437 5.53 -7.59 -4.12
CA LEU A 437 5.05 -8.20 -2.89
C LEU A 437 5.52 -9.66 -2.77
N ALA A 438 5.43 -10.46 -3.85
CA ALA A 438 5.93 -11.83 -3.84
C ALA A 438 7.43 -11.90 -3.53
N ILE A 439 8.25 -11.01 -4.09
CA ILE A 439 9.68 -10.91 -3.78
C ILE A 439 9.89 -10.49 -2.31
N ALA A 440 9.11 -9.53 -1.81
CA ALA A 440 9.21 -9.07 -0.43
C ALA A 440 8.84 -10.19 0.57
N PHE A 441 7.77 -10.94 0.32
CA PHE A 441 7.36 -12.09 1.13
C PHE A 441 8.34 -13.27 1.02
N PHE A 442 9.05 -13.42 -0.10
CA PHE A 442 10.10 -14.43 -0.25
C PHE A 442 11.31 -14.13 0.64
N ILE A 443 11.65 -12.85 0.83
CA ILE A 443 12.77 -12.39 1.66
C ILE A 443 12.37 -12.29 3.14
N TYR A 444 11.06 -12.22 3.44
CA TYR A 444 10.52 -12.02 4.78
C TYR A 444 10.87 -13.20 5.72
N PRO A 445 11.68 -13.00 6.77
CA PRO A 445 12.05 -14.06 7.72
C PRO A 445 10.91 -14.35 8.71
N ASP A 446 10.73 -15.64 9.06
CA ASP A 446 9.62 -16.10 9.93
C ASP A 446 9.76 -15.74 11.42
N ASP A 447 10.85 -15.09 11.85
CA ASP A 447 11.14 -14.79 13.26
C ASP A 447 11.54 -13.32 13.49
N LEU A 448 10.58 -12.39 13.61
CA LEU A 448 10.82 -11.06 14.20
C LEU A 448 9.57 -10.54 14.94
N ASP A 449 9.45 -10.90 16.21
CA ASP A 449 8.60 -10.19 17.18
C ASP A 449 9.36 -8.99 17.78
N GLY A 450 8.80 -7.78 17.60
CA GLY A 450 8.93 -6.64 18.51
C GLY A 450 9.99 -5.56 18.21
N ALA A 451 9.53 -4.31 18.03
CA ALA A 451 9.89 -3.12 18.85
C ALA A 451 9.65 -1.77 18.13
N ALA A 452 8.67 -0.99 18.59
CA ALA A 452 8.58 0.49 18.60
C ALA A 452 7.21 0.82 19.27
N ILE A 453 6.97 1.69 20.27
CA ILE A 453 7.55 2.97 20.69
C ILE A 453 7.26 3.18 22.20
N ASN A 454 8.28 3.55 22.99
CA ASN A 454 8.20 4.55 24.09
C ASN A 454 9.62 4.93 24.59
N TYR A 455 10.45 5.57 23.74
CA TYR A 455 11.90 5.73 24.03
C TYR A 455 12.50 7.14 24.01
N VAL A 456 11.75 8.23 23.77
CA VAL A 456 12.40 9.56 23.76
C VAL A 456 12.85 9.99 25.17
N ASN A 457 12.11 9.62 26.23
CA ASN A 457 12.54 9.91 27.61
C ASN A 457 13.70 9.03 28.11
N VAL A 458 13.90 7.83 27.52
CA VAL A 458 15.06 6.99 27.83
C VAL A 458 16.35 7.63 27.29
N LEU A 459 16.28 8.38 26.19
CA LEU A 459 17.43 9.10 25.64
C LEU A 459 17.92 10.22 26.56
N LEU A 460 17.15 10.69 27.55
CA LEU A 460 17.64 11.68 28.52
C LEU A 460 18.84 11.17 29.33
N VAL A 461 19.03 9.85 29.43
CA VAL A 461 20.24 9.26 30.03
C VAL A 461 21.50 9.68 29.28
N PHE A 462 21.39 10.01 27.98
CA PHE A 462 22.51 10.46 27.17
C PHE A 462 22.95 11.88 27.50
N VAL A 463 22.16 12.71 28.17
CA VAL A 463 22.57 14.07 28.59
C VAL A 463 23.72 14.02 29.60
N PRO A 464 23.60 13.36 30.77
CA PRO A 464 24.73 13.23 31.70
C PRO A 464 25.87 12.39 31.11
N LEU A 465 25.58 11.38 30.27
CA LEU A 465 26.63 10.58 29.61
C LEU A 465 27.41 11.37 28.56
N GLY A 466 26.76 12.25 27.80
CA GLY A 466 27.39 13.12 26.81
C GLY A 466 28.32 14.13 27.48
N ILE A 467 27.87 14.76 28.56
CA ILE A 467 28.70 15.66 29.38
C ILE A 467 29.85 14.88 30.03
N ALA A 468 29.59 13.69 30.58
CA ALA A 468 30.63 12.85 31.17
C ALA A 468 31.67 12.40 30.13
N SER A 469 31.22 12.03 28.92
CA SER A 469 32.12 11.55 27.86
C SER A 469 33.16 12.58 27.45
N TYR A 470 32.81 13.87 27.48
CA TYR A 470 33.75 14.97 27.26
C TYR A 470 34.67 15.17 28.46
N ASN A 471 34.13 15.24 29.68
CA ASN A 471 34.92 15.51 30.89
C ASN A 471 35.89 14.36 31.26
N PHE A 472 35.60 13.13 30.82
CA PHE A 472 36.42 11.95 31.08
C PHE A 472 37.14 11.42 29.82
N ASP A 473 37.13 12.18 28.71
CA ASP A 473 37.85 11.88 27.47
C ASP A 473 37.55 10.48 26.88
N TRP A 474 36.27 10.09 26.74
CA TRP A 474 35.85 8.77 26.23
C TRP A 474 36.09 8.57 24.72
N GLY A 475 36.81 9.50 24.08
CA GLY A 475 37.17 9.47 22.67
C GLY A 475 36.16 10.19 21.78
N PRO A 476 36.60 10.77 20.64
CA PRO A 476 35.77 11.66 19.83
C PRO A 476 34.48 11.04 19.29
N THR A 477 34.49 9.75 18.98
CA THR A 477 33.30 9.03 18.49
C THR A 477 32.24 8.90 19.57
N ALA A 478 32.64 8.57 20.80
CA ALA A 478 31.71 8.50 21.92
C ALA A 478 31.17 9.90 22.27
N ILE A 479 32.04 10.92 22.28
CA ILE A 479 31.64 12.32 22.52
C ILE A 479 30.60 12.76 21.49
N PHE A 480 30.87 12.52 20.20
CA PHE A 480 29.94 12.86 19.13
C PHE A 480 28.60 12.14 19.30
N THR A 481 28.60 10.80 19.38
CA THR A 481 27.36 10.01 19.39
C THR A 481 26.53 10.24 20.66
N LEU A 482 27.14 10.35 21.83
CA LEU A 482 26.41 10.55 23.08
C LEU A 482 25.79 11.95 23.15
N ASN A 483 26.52 12.99 22.73
CA ASN A 483 25.95 14.35 22.69
C ASN A 483 24.93 14.52 21.56
N PHE A 484 25.10 13.81 20.42
CA PHE A 484 24.09 13.74 19.36
C PHE A 484 22.76 13.18 19.87
N LEU A 485 22.80 12.03 20.57
CA LEU A 485 21.60 11.39 21.14
C LEU A 485 21.01 12.19 22.31
N ALA A 486 21.83 12.97 23.02
CA ALA A 486 21.39 13.83 24.13
C ALA A 486 20.55 15.02 23.67
N ILE A 487 20.86 15.60 22.50
CA ILE A 487 20.16 16.80 22.01
C ILE A 487 18.73 16.47 21.55
N ILE A 488 18.48 15.26 21.02
CA ILE A 488 17.15 14.83 20.55
C ILE A 488 16.03 15.01 21.60
N PRO A 489 16.12 14.45 22.82
CA PRO A 489 15.09 14.65 23.84
C PRO A 489 15.09 16.08 24.43
N LEU A 490 16.23 16.77 24.43
CA LEU A 490 16.30 18.16 24.88
C LEU A 490 15.55 19.09 23.90
N ALA A 491 15.67 18.86 22.59
CA ALA A 491 14.92 19.60 21.57
C ALA A 491 13.41 19.46 21.79
N SER A 492 12.93 18.26 22.13
CA SER A 492 11.51 18.03 22.44
C SER A 492 11.05 18.77 23.69
N LEU A 493 11.85 18.77 24.77
CA LEU A 493 11.55 19.56 25.97
C LEU A 493 11.56 21.07 25.71
N LEU A 494 12.44 21.53 24.81
CA LEU A 494 12.53 22.94 24.42
C LEU A 494 11.28 23.39 23.65
N SER A 495 10.85 22.59 22.67
CA SER A 495 9.62 22.83 21.89
C SER A 495 8.39 22.87 22.79
N PHE A 496 8.22 21.89 23.68
CA PHE A 496 7.11 21.88 24.65
C PHE A 496 7.10 23.10 25.57
N ALA A 497 8.27 23.51 26.10
CA ALA A 497 8.36 24.70 26.94
C ALA A 497 8.08 26.00 26.15
N THR A 498 8.42 26.02 24.86
CA THR A 498 8.14 27.14 23.96
C THR A 498 6.65 27.28 23.68
N GLU A 499 5.96 26.16 23.39
CA GLU A 499 4.52 26.13 23.13
C GLU A 499 3.70 26.59 24.35
N GLU A 500 3.99 26.07 25.54
CA GLU A 500 3.31 26.48 26.79
C GLU A 500 3.49 27.99 27.08
N LEU A 501 4.66 28.52 26.75
CA LEU A 501 4.98 29.94 26.95
C LEU A 501 4.32 30.81 25.86
N ALA A 502 4.26 30.34 24.61
CA ALA A 502 3.59 31.03 23.51
C ALA A 502 2.07 31.08 23.71
N ALA A 503 1.47 29.99 24.19
CA ALA A 503 0.03 29.88 24.47
C ALA A 503 -0.45 30.90 25.52
N THR A 504 0.44 31.39 26.39
CA THR A 504 0.12 32.33 27.47
C THR A 504 0.46 33.79 27.15
N MET A 505 1.18 34.06 26.06
CA MET A 505 1.71 35.39 25.70
C MET A 505 0.87 36.15 24.66
N GLY A 506 -0.26 35.58 24.20
CA GLY A 506 -1.11 36.16 23.16
C GLY A 506 -0.52 36.01 21.76
N GLN A 507 -1.34 36.16 20.72
CA GLN A 507 -1.00 35.75 19.33
C GLN A 507 0.29 36.37 18.78
N THR A 508 0.48 37.69 18.91
CA THR A 508 1.64 38.38 18.31
C THR A 508 2.95 38.05 19.02
N LEU A 509 2.93 38.02 20.36
CA LEU A 509 4.14 37.76 21.15
C LEU A 509 4.43 36.25 21.22
N GLY A 510 3.41 35.41 21.31
CA GLY A 510 3.52 33.96 21.20
C GLY A 510 4.04 33.52 19.82
N GLY A 511 3.55 34.14 18.74
CA GLY A 511 4.07 33.92 17.39
C GLY A 511 5.56 34.28 17.25
N LEU A 512 6.00 35.39 17.86
CA LEU A 512 7.41 35.78 17.89
C LEU A 512 8.28 34.80 18.71
N ILE A 513 7.75 34.28 19.80
CA ILE A 513 8.42 33.29 20.66
C ILE A 513 8.58 31.96 19.92
N ASN A 514 7.54 31.46 19.28
CA ASN A 514 7.61 30.26 18.43
C ASN A 514 8.60 30.45 17.28
N ALA A 515 8.58 31.60 16.61
CA ALA A 515 9.53 31.93 15.55
C ALA A 515 11.00 31.88 16.01
N THR A 516 11.28 32.38 17.22
CA THR A 516 12.65 32.52 17.73
C THR A 516 13.15 31.24 18.40
N PHE A 517 12.32 30.62 19.24
CA PHE A 517 12.68 29.46 20.06
C PHE A 517 12.31 28.11 19.43
N GLY A 518 11.45 28.08 18.40
CA GLY A 518 11.20 26.87 17.60
C GLY A 518 12.48 26.38 16.92
N ASN A 519 13.25 27.29 16.31
CA ASN A 519 14.53 26.96 15.65
C ASN A 519 15.76 27.14 16.58
N ALA A 520 15.56 27.08 17.90
CA ALA A 520 16.64 27.39 18.83
C ALA A 520 17.77 26.34 18.77
N VAL A 521 17.48 25.07 18.45
CA VAL A 521 18.52 24.04 18.37
C VAL A 521 19.46 24.30 17.19
N GLU A 522 18.90 24.61 16.03
CA GLU A 522 19.60 24.98 14.80
C GLU A 522 20.46 26.22 15.04
N LEU A 523 19.88 27.24 15.68
CA LEU A 523 20.57 28.49 15.99
C LEU A 523 21.71 28.27 16.99
N ILE A 524 21.51 27.51 18.06
CA ILE A 524 22.54 27.21 19.06
C ILE A 524 23.68 26.41 18.43
N VAL A 525 23.38 25.31 17.73
CA VAL A 525 24.39 24.47 17.06
C VAL A 525 25.18 25.29 16.04
N SER A 526 24.49 26.14 15.27
CA SER A 526 25.12 27.00 14.26
C SER A 526 25.99 28.10 14.88
N ILE A 527 25.56 28.74 15.98
CA ILE A 527 26.36 29.76 16.67
C ILE A 527 27.63 29.14 17.25
N VAL A 528 27.51 27.95 17.86
CA VAL A 528 28.65 27.19 18.39
C VAL A 528 29.63 26.85 17.27
N ALA A 529 29.14 26.27 16.16
CA ALA A 529 29.97 25.97 14.99
C ALA A 529 30.60 27.22 14.37
N LEU A 530 29.87 28.33 14.30
CA LEU A 530 30.39 29.58 13.76
C LEU A 530 31.52 30.16 14.63
N LYS A 531 31.40 30.05 15.96
CA LYS A 531 32.42 30.48 16.92
C LYS A 531 33.70 29.64 16.80
N ASP A 532 33.57 28.36 16.46
CA ASP A 532 34.69 27.45 16.20
C ASP A 532 35.21 27.55 14.76
N ASN A 533 34.75 28.53 13.99
CA ASN A 533 35.12 28.79 12.59
C ASN A 533 34.75 27.62 11.63
N GLU A 534 33.78 26.79 12.02
CA GLU A 534 33.21 25.70 11.23
C GLU A 534 32.14 26.20 10.25
N ILE A 535 32.49 27.21 9.45
CA ILE A 535 31.58 27.89 8.50
C ILE A 535 30.90 26.87 7.58
N ARG A 536 31.65 25.85 7.14
CA ARG A 536 31.13 24.82 6.23
C ARG A 536 30.05 23.97 6.87
N VAL A 537 30.22 23.60 8.14
CA VAL A 537 29.22 22.85 8.91
C VAL A 537 27.98 23.70 9.11
N VAL A 538 28.13 25.01 9.40
CA VAL A 538 27.00 25.94 9.52
C VAL A 538 26.19 25.99 8.21
N GLN A 539 26.84 26.27 7.08
CA GLN A 539 26.19 26.33 5.77
C GLN A 539 25.48 25.03 5.40
N ALA A 540 26.17 23.89 5.58
CA ALA A 540 25.63 22.57 5.31
C ALA A 540 24.44 22.25 6.23
N SER A 541 24.51 22.60 7.51
CA SER A 541 23.42 22.38 8.47
C SER A 541 22.16 23.19 8.17
N MET A 542 22.29 24.42 7.68
CA MET A 542 21.12 25.23 7.29
C MET A 542 20.42 24.65 6.06
N LEU A 543 21.16 24.31 5.01
CA LEU A 543 20.59 23.67 3.82
C LEU A 543 20.02 22.28 4.14
N GLY A 544 20.74 21.51 4.95
CA GLY A 544 20.31 20.20 5.41
C GLY A 544 19.04 20.26 6.22
N SER A 545 18.87 21.25 7.09
CA SER A 545 17.66 21.46 7.88
C SER A 545 16.46 21.74 6.99
N ILE A 546 16.62 22.61 5.99
CA ILE A 546 15.55 22.86 5.01
C ILE A 546 15.25 21.60 4.18
N LEU A 547 16.27 20.92 3.64
CA LEU A 547 16.11 19.69 2.86
C LEU A 547 15.41 18.59 3.65
N SER A 548 15.76 18.45 4.92
CA SER A 548 15.16 17.47 5.80
C SER A 548 13.70 17.83 6.09
N ASN A 549 13.38 19.09 6.35
CA ASN A 549 12.00 19.51 6.59
C ASN A 549 11.10 19.34 5.35
N ILE A 550 11.58 19.71 4.15
CA ILE A 550 10.76 19.65 2.94
C ILE A 550 10.70 18.25 2.30
N LEU A 551 11.70 17.38 2.50
CA LEU A 551 11.69 16.02 1.92
C LEU A 551 11.54 14.92 2.97
N LEU A 552 12.32 14.94 4.04
CA LEU A 552 12.27 13.88 5.05
C LEU A 552 11.00 13.99 5.91
N VAL A 553 10.72 15.15 6.48
CA VAL A 553 9.57 15.36 7.38
C VAL A 553 8.29 15.33 6.60
N LEU A 554 8.19 16.18 5.58
CA LEU A 554 7.01 16.20 4.74
C LEU A 554 6.79 14.84 4.07
N GLY A 555 7.87 14.18 3.64
CA GLY A 555 7.81 12.81 3.15
C GLY A 555 7.25 11.85 4.20
N CYS A 556 7.72 11.90 5.44
CA CYS A 556 7.16 11.14 6.56
C CYS A 556 5.70 11.52 6.87
N CYS A 557 5.32 12.78 6.79
CA CYS A 557 3.95 13.26 7.03
C CYS A 557 3.00 12.73 5.96
N PHE A 558 3.34 12.91 4.69
CA PHE A 558 2.57 12.39 3.56
C PHE A 558 2.55 10.86 3.58
N PHE A 559 3.67 10.23 3.94
CA PHE A 559 3.76 8.78 4.04
C PHE A 559 2.90 8.25 5.19
N VAL A 560 3.11 8.68 6.43
CA VAL A 560 2.41 8.18 7.62
C VAL A 560 0.95 8.65 7.67
N GLY A 561 0.71 9.90 7.31
CA GLY A 561 -0.63 10.46 7.24
C GLY A 561 -1.41 9.92 6.03
N GLY A 562 -0.80 9.82 4.85
CA GLY A 562 -1.39 9.16 3.68
C GLY A 562 -1.58 7.65 3.87
N LEU A 563 -0.79 6.99 4.73
CA LEU A 563 -1.01 5.61 5.16
C LEU A 563 -2.27 5.46 6.03
N LYS A 564 -2.70 6.54 6.71
CA LYS A 564 -3.92 6.55 7.56
C LYS A 564 -5.15 7.11 6.86
N TYR A 565 -4.98 8.10 5.98
CA TYR A 565 -6.07 8.90 5.40
C TYR A 565 -6.16 8.78 3.88
N HIS A 566 -5.28 8.02 3.23
CA HIS A 566 -5.19 7.80 1.78
C HIS A 566 -4.84 9.06 0.97
N GLU A 567 -5.72 10.04 0.96
CA GLU A 567 -5.46 11.40 0.53
C GLU A 567 -5.81 12.33 1.69
N GLN A 568 -4.87 13.18 2.06
CA GLN A 568 -5.12 14.25 3.01
C GLN A 568 -5.28 15.53 2.23
N GLU A 569 -6.51 16.02 2.21
CA GLU A 569 -6.80 17.35 1.71
C GLU A 569 -6.31 18.37 2.73
N PHE A 570 -5.68 19.41 2.22
CA PHE A 570 -5.25 20.56 2.97
C PHE A 570 -5.57 21.80 2.13
N ASN A 571 -5.72 22.92 2.81
CA ASN A 571 -6.08 24.18 2.22
C ASN A 571 -5.04 24.60 1.17
N SER A 572 -5.42 24.43 -0.09
CA SER A 572 -4.60 24.79 -1.26
C SER A 572 -4.20 26.26 -1.27
N THR A 573 -4.92 27.15 -0.57
CA THR A 573 -4.56 28.57 -0.45
C THR A 573 -3.38 28.77 0.51
N VAL A 574 -3.38 28.08 1.66
CA VAL A 574 -2.28 28.10 2.64
C VAL A 574 -1.06 27.43 2.04
N ALA A 575 -1.25 26.23 1.50
CA ALA A 575 -0.24 25.45 0.79
C ALA A 575 0.37 26.22 -0.40
N SER A 576 -0.44 26.85 -1.24
CA SER A 576 0.04 27.68 -2.37
C SER A 576 0.79 28.93 -1.91
N THR A 577 0.33 29.57 -0.84
CA THR A 577 1.01 30.75 -0.26
C THR A 577 2.37 30.35 0.29
N MET A 578 2.42 29.29 1.09
CA MET A 578 3.65 28.74 1.68
C MET A 578 4.63 28.24 0.60
N SER A 579 4.11 27.58 -0.43
CA SER A 579 4.87 27.12 -1.60
C SER A 579 5.46 28.27 -2.42
N SER A 580 4.70 29.36 -2.60
CA SER A 580 5.15 30.58 -3.28
C SER A 580 6.26 31.28 -2.49
N LEU A 581 6.07 31.42 -1.17
CA LEU A 581 7.10 31.95 -0.27
C LEU A 581 8.36 31.08 -0.27
N MET A 582 8.22 29.75 -0.25
CA MET A 582 9.34 28.81 -0.30
C MET A 582 10.13 28.95 -1.59
N THR A 583 9.43 29.07 -2.73
CA THR A 583 10.06 29.27 -4.03
C THR A 583 10.86 30.58 -4.07
N VAL A 584 10.30 31.67 -3.53
CA VAL A 584 10.99 32.98 -3.47
C VAL A 584 12.17 32.95 -2.50
N ALA A 585 12.02 32.34 -1.33
CA ALA A 585 13.09 32.18 -0.35
C ALA A 585 14.23 31.33 -0.94
N SER A 586 13.88 30.24 -1.62
CA SER A 586 14.83 29.35 -2.28
C SER A 586 15.58 30.07 -3.39
N ALA A 587 14.86 30.76 -4.29
CA ALA A 587 15.47 31.54 -5.35
C ALA A 587 16.41 32.63 -4.80
N SER A 588 16.02 33.27 -3.70
CA SER A 588 16.81 34.33 -3.04
C SER A 588 18.11 33.81 -2.41
N LEU A 589 18.10 32.60 -1.84
CA LEU A 589 19.30 31.92 -1.33
C LEU A 589 20.22 31.41 -2.45
N ILE A 590 19.67 31.11 -3.62
CA ILE A 590 20.41 30.58 -4.79
C ILE A 590 21.14 31.69 -5.57
N ILE A 591 20.61 32.91 -5.61
CA ILE A 591 21.17 34.01 -6.40
C ILE A 591 22.66 34.28 -6.07
N PRO A 592 23.07 34.42 -4.80
CA PRO A 592 24.49 34.59 -4.46
C PRO A 592 25.36 33.40 -4.85
N ALA A 593 24.85 32.17 -4.67
CA ALA A 593 25.58 30.94 -4.96
C ALA A 593 25.79 30.71 -6.47
N THR A 594 24.76 30.96 -7.28
CA THR A 594 24.82 30.85 -8.75
C THR A 594 25.68 31.93 -9.37
N LEU A 595 25.57 33.17 -8.89
CA LEU A 595 26.43 34.26 -9.35
C LEU A 595 27.91 33.96 -9.06
N TYR A 596 28.22 33.37 -7.90
CA TYR A 596 29.56 32.87 -7.60
C TYR A 596 30.03 31.84 -8.62
N ALA A 597 29.23 30.79 -8.88
CA ALA A 597 29.61 29.71 -9.78
C ALA A 597 29.88 30.18 -11.21
N VAL A 598 29.19 31.23 -11.65
CA VAL A 598 29.42 31.86 -12.96
C VAL A 598 30.69 32.72 -12.96
N LEU A 599 30.93 33.46 -11.87
CA LEU A 599 32.03 34.43 -11.80
C LEU A 599 33.35 33.85 -11.29
N SER A 600 33.36 32.65 -10.68
CA SER A 600 34.56 31.97 -10.18
C SER A 600 35.57 31.59 -11.28
N ASN A 601 35.15 31.60 -12.55
CA ASN A 601 36.03 31.44 -13.71
C ASN A 601 36.92 32.67 -13.98
N SER A 602 36.68 33.81 -13.30
CA SER A 602 37.47 35.03 -13.43
C SER A 602 38.41 35.20 -12.23
N LYS A 603 39.74 35.09 -12.45
CA LYS A 603 40.79 35.16 -11.42
C LYS A 603 41.01 36.58 -10.85
N SER A 604 40.12 37.10 -10.01
CA SER A 604 40.32 38.38 -9.31
C SER A 604 40.13 38.27 -7.79
N SER A 605 41.11 38.75 -7.01
CA SER A 605 41.07 38.79 -5.53
C SER A 605 39.96 39.70 -4.97
N SER A 606 39.49 40.68 -5.76
CA SER A 606 38.33 41.53 -5.44
C SER A 606 37.01 40.74 -5.34
N MET A 607 36.99 39.48 -5.82
CA MET A 607 35.78 38.69 -5.92
C MET A 607 35.25 38.23 -4.55
N ARG A 608 36.12 37.81 -3.62
CA ARG A 608 35.72 37.32 -2.28
C ARG A 608 35.02 38.39 -1.46
N ASP A 609 35.57 39.60 -1.46
CA ASP A 609 34.98 40.73 -0.75
C ASP A 609 33.63 41.12 -1.37
N ASN A 610 33.51 41.06 -2.71
CA ASN A 610 32.24 41.30 -3.41
C ASN A 610 31.17 40.23 -3.09
N ILE A 611 31.56 38.97 -2.88
CA ILE A 611 30.64 37.88 -2.50
C ILE A 611 30.16 38.06 -1.06
N LEU A 612 31.05 38.51 -0.17
CA LEU A 612 30.71 38.81 1.22
C LEU A 612 29.74 39.99 1.30
N ILE A 613 30.02 41.07 0.56
CA ILE A 613 29.12 42.24 0.44
C ILE A 613 27.76 41.83 -0.13
N LEU A 614 27.74 41.00 -1.17
CA LEU A 614 26.50 40.47 -1.74
C LEU A 614 25.74 39.62 -0.71
N SER A 615 26.42 38.73 0.01
CA SER A 615 25.81 37.88 1.04
C SER A 615 25.21 38.72 2.17
N HIS A 616 25.90 39.76 2.63
CA HIS A 616 25.37 40.70 3.63
C HIS A 616 24.14 41.46 3.11
N GLY A 617 24.22 41.97 1.87
CA GLY A 617 23.09 42.67 1.23
C GLY A 617 21.87 41.77 1.08
N THR A 618 22.06 40.55 0.60
CA THR A 618 21.00 39.54 0.50
C THR A 618 20.44 39.17 1.88
N ALA A 619 21.29 39.01 2.91
CA ALA A 619 20.84 38.70 4.27
C ALA A 619 19.94 39.79 4.86
N ILE A 620 20.28 41.07 4.65
CA ILE A 620 19.45 42.20 5.09
C ILE A 620 18.09 42.17 4.38
N ILE A 621 18.07 41.91 3.07
CA ILE A 621 16.83 41.81 2.29
C ILE A 621 15.97 40.65 2.79
N LEU A 622 16.57 39.47 3.04
CA LEU A 622 15.86 38.31 3.56
C LEU A 622 15.22 38.57 4.93
N LEU A 623 15.90 39.27 5.84
CA LEU A 623 15.33 39.66 7.13
C LEU A 623 14.20 40.68 7.00
N ILE A 624 14.29 41.61 6.05
CA ILE A 624 13.16 42.53 5.77
C ILE A 624 11.96 41.73 5.25
N LEU A 625 12.18 40.80 4.33
CA LEU A 625 11.13 39.90 3.83
C LEU A 625 10.57 39.03 4.95
N TYR A 626 11.39 38.59 5.91
CA TYR A 626 10.93 37.87 7.09
C TYR A 626 10.02 38.71 7.98
N VAL A 627 10.36 39.98 8.24
CA VAL A 627 9.50 40.89 9.00
C VAL A 627 8.18 41.14 8.27
N MET A 628 8.21 41.27 6.94
CA MET A 628 6.99 41.35 6.13
C MET A 628 6.16 40.06 6.19
N TYR A 629 6.82 38.89 6.19
CA TYR A 629 6.18 37.59 6.39
C TYR A 629 5.55 37.46 7.78
N LEU A 630 6.23 37.87 8.86
CA LEU A 630 5.65 37.89 10.21
C LEU A 630 4.44 38.83 10.29
N TYR A 631 4.49 39.99 9.61
CA TYR A 631 3.32 40.87 9.52
C TYR A 631 2.17 40.23 8.75
N PHE A 632 2.48 39.48 7.69
CA PHE A 632 1.51 38.72 6.92
C PHE A 632 0.85 37.63 7.79
N GLN A 633 1.65 36.81 8.44
CA GLN A 633 1.23 35.67 9.26
C GLN A 633 0.48 36.09 10.54
N LEU A 634 0.97 37.11 11.25
CA LEU A 634 0.44 37.46 12.58
C LEU A 634 -0.60 38.58 12.57
N LYS A 635 -0.86 39.21 11.41
CA LYS A 635 -1.77 40.36 11.36
C LYS A 635 -2.62 40.47 10.11
N SER A 636 -2.04 40.53 8.92
CA SER A 636 -2.85 40.84 7.73
C SER A 636 -3.67 39.66 7.22
N HIS A 637 -3.18 38.44 7.43
CA HIS A 637 -3.83 37.18 7.06
C HIS A 637 -3.86 36.21 8.25
N ALA A 638 -3.91 36.77 9.46
CA ALA A 638 -3.93 36.00 10.71
C ALA A 638 -5.05 34.96 10.73
N ASP A 639 -6.24 35.31 10.21
CA ASP A 639 -7.42 34.45 10.15
C ASP A 639 -7.16 33.12 9.42
N ILE A 640 -6.31 33.12 8.38
CA ILE A 640 -5.93 31.93 7.61
C ILE A 640 -5.02 31.00 8.43
N PHE A 641 -4.31 31.54 9.43
CA PHE A 641 -3.42 30.81 10.34
C PHE A 641 -4.04 30.56 11.73
N GLU A 642 -5.21 31.16 12.05
CA GLU A 642 -5.92 31.04 13.34
C GLU A 642 -6.93 29.88 13.38
N GLU A 643 -7.62 29.56 12.27
CA GLU A 643 -8.54 28.39 12.21
C GLU A 643 -7.80 27.07 12.53
N GLU A 644 -6.51 27.01 12.19
CA GLU A 644 -5.61 25.89 12.44
C GLU A 644 -5.26 25.64 13.93
N THR A 645 -5.28 26.67 14.78
CA THR A 645 -4.94 26.55 16.23
C THR A 645 -6.17 26.44 17.14
N SER A 646 -7.38 26.67 16.61
CA SER A 646 -8.63 26.79 17.39
C SER A 646 -9.35 25.44 17.62
N GLU A 647 -9.19 24.46 16.73
CA GLU A 647 -9.86 23.15 16.82
C GLU A 647 -9.26 22.20 17.88
N GLU A 648 -8.24 22.61 18.62
CA GLU A 648 -7.82 21.88 19.82
C GLU A 648 -8.75 22.11 21.03
N ASN A 649 -9.65 23.11 21.00
CA ASN A 649 -10.49 23.46 22.16
C ASN A 649 -12.02 23.49 21.92
N SER A 650 -12.53 23.23 20.72
CA SER A 650 -13.98 23.25 20.46
C SER A 650 -14.56 21.85 20.29
N GLY A 651 -14.85 21.21 21.42
CA GLY A 651 -15.86 20.15 21.48
C GLY A 651 -17.26 20.73 21.34
N ASP A 652 -18.12 19.99 20.66
CA ASP A 652 -19.54 20.26 20.42
C ASP A 652 -20.30 20.61 21.73
N PRO A 653 -21.15 21.66 21.80
CA PRO A 653 -21.71 22.16 23.05
C PRO A 653 -22.76 21.26 23.73
N GLU A 654 -23.15 20.12 23.14
CA GLU A 654 -24.31 19.35 23.61
C GLU A 654 -24.01 18.21 24.61
N ASN A 655 -22.74 17.94 24.96
CA ASN A 655 -22.37 16.89 25.94
C ASN A 655 -21.58 17.43 27.15
N GLN A 656 -22.15 18.37 27.90
CA GLN A 656 -21.52 18.96 29.10
C GLN A 656 -21.71 18.15 30.40
N ASN A 657 -21.56 16.82 30.41
CA ASN A 657 -21.66 16.07 31.68
C ASN A 657 -20.61 14.97 31.91
N GLU A 658 -19.57 14.86 31.09
CA GLU A 658 -18.39 14.05 31.45
C GLU A 658 -17.18 14.96 31.60
N SER A 659 -16.81 15.24 32.85
CA SER A 659 -15.58 15.93 33.21
C SER A 659 -14.38 15.06 32.85
N ILE A 660 -13.81 15.29 31.67
CA ILE A 660 -12.48 14.82 31.28
C ILE A 660 -11.47 15.47 32.24
N PRO A 661 -10.48 14.74 32.80
CA PRO A 661 -9.41 15.37 33.57
C PRO A 661 -8.67 16.38 32.69
N GLU A 662 -8.66 17.67 33.06
CA GLU A 662 -7.82 18.68 32.41
C GLU A 662 -6.35 18.24 32.49
N GLU A 663 -5.66 18.18 31.36
CA GLU A 663 -4.22 17.96 31.34
C GLU A 663 -3.52 19.14 32.07
N PRO A 664 -2.51 18.86 32.92
CA PRO A 664 -1.86 19.90 33.71
C PRO A 664 -1.02 20.83 32.83
N ARG A 665 -1.54 22.02 32.53
CA ARG A 665 -0.78 23.10 31.84
C ARG A 665 0.35 23.61 32.72
N LEU A 666 1.49 23.89 32.11
CA LEU A 666 2.65 24.36 32.85
C LEU A 666 2.46 25.84 33.20
N ASN A 667 2.74 26.22 34.45
CA ASN A 667 2.71 27.65 34.81
C ASN A 667 3.80 28.39 34.02
N VAL A 668 3.52 29.60 33.52
CA VAL A 668 4.44 30.44 32.71
C VAL A 668 5.84 30.52 33.31
N PHE A 669 5.93 30.59 34.65
CA PHE A 669 7.18 30.59 35.39
C PHE A 669 7.97 29.27 35.23
N ALA A 670 7.30 28.13 35.33
CA ALA A 670 7.89 26.82 35.13
C ALA A 670 8.30 26.60 33.65
N ALA A 671 7.51 27.11 32.70
CA ALA A 671 7.82 27.01 31.27
C ALA A 671 9.07 27.84 30.94
N SER A 672 9.15 29.06 31.47
CA SER A 672 10.32 29.95 31.33
C SER A 672 11.60 29.33 31.92
N ILE A 673 11.51 28.72 33.11
CA ILE A 673 12.66 28.04 33.73
C ILE A 673 13.10 26.83 32.90
N THR A 674 12.14 26.01 32.45
CA THR A 674 12.42 24.83 31.63
C THR A 674 13.11 25.25 30.33
N LEU A 675 12.60 26.29 29.65
CA LEU A 675 13.16 26.84 28.43
C LEU A 675 14.64 27.26 28.64
N ILE A 676 14.95 28.00 29.71
CA ILE A 676 16.32 28.45 30.01
C ILE A 676 17.26 27.27 30.29
N ILE A 677 16.83 26.33 31.15
CA ILE A 677 17.67 25.19 31.53
C ILE A 677 17.97 24.31 30.32
N VAL A 678 16.95 23.99 29.53
CA VAL A 678 17.09 23.15 28.33
C VAL A 678 17.97 23.84 27.29
N THR A 679 17.79 25.14 27.06
CA THR A 679 18.65 25.94 26.17
C THR A 679 20.13 25.85 26.56
N ILE A 680 20.43 25.96 27.87
CA ILE A 680 21.80 25.85 28.37
C ILE A 680 22.37 24.44 28.16
N LEU A 681 21.58 23.39 28.44
CA LEU A 681 22.01 22.01 28.24
C LEU A 681 22.28 21.68 26.77
N ILE A 682 21.43 22.17 25.87
CA ILE A 682 21.64 22.03 24.43
C ILE A 682 22.92 22.74 24.01
N ALA A 683 23.19 23.95 24.52
CA ALA A 683 24.42 24.66 24.21
C ALA A 683 25.69 23.90 24.66
N PHE A 684 25.68 23.25 25.83
CA PHE A 684 26.78 22.39 26.27
C PHE A 684 26.95 21.17 25.36
N CYS A 685 25.87 20.45 25.07
CA CYS A 685 25.91 19.26 24.21
C CYS A 685 26.36 19.63 22.78
N ALA A 686 25.87 20.75 22.25
CA ALA A 686 26.26 21.28 20.95
C ALA A 686 27.75 21.63 20.90
N ASN A 687 28.29 22.26 21.96
CA ASN A 687 29.72 22.57 22.06
C ASN A 687 30.60 21.30 21.99
N PHE A 688 30.20 20.24 22.68
CA PHE A 688 30.93 18.97 22.63
C PHE A 688 30.75 18.23 21.30
N LEU A 689 29.54 18.29 20.72
CA LEU A 689 29.24 17.71 19.40
C LEU A 689 30.12 18.37 18.33
N VAL A 690 30.07 19.70 18.21
CA VAL A 690 30.80 20.48 17.21
C VAL A 690 32.31 20.30 17.35
N GLY A 691 32.85 20.40 18.57
CA GLY A 691 34.28 20.24 18.83
C GLY A 691 34.84 18.85 18.48
N SER A 692 33.97 17.84 18.26
CA SER A 692 34.37 16.49 17.87
C SER A 692 34.30 16.21 16.36
N ILE A 693 33.73 17.13 15.56
CA ILE A 693 33.49 16.92 14.11
C ILE A 693 34.80 16.63 13.36
N ASP A 694 35.84 17.43 13.56
CA ASP A 694 37.14 17.24 12.89
C ASP A 694 37.73 15.84 13.13
N SER A 695 37.59 15.36 14.37
CA SER A 695 38.06 14.03 14.76
C SER A 695 37.22 12.91 14.15
N ILE A 696 35.92 13.12 13.98
CA ILE A 696 35.02 12.18 13.28
C ILE A 696 35.39 12.10 11.79
N VAL A 697 35.58 13.25 11.14
CA VAL A 697 35.98 13.34 9.73
C VAL A 697 37.26 12.56 9.49
N GLN A 698 38.30 12.78 10.32
CA GLN A 698 39.57 12.07 10.20
C GLN A 698 39.47 10.55 10.42
N LYS A 699 38.60 10.09 11.33
CA LYS A 699 38.46 8.67 11.65
C LYS A 699 37.57 7.89 10.69
N THR A 700 36.49 8.51 10.23
CA THR A 700 35.43 7.84 9.46
C THR A 700 35.55 8.09 7.97
N GLY A 701 36.30 9.11 7.56
CA GLY A 701 36.36 9.58 6.18
C GLY A 701 35.08 10.28 5.72
N MET A 702 34.09 10.48 6.61
CA MET A 702 32.88 11.25 6.28
C MET A 702 33.21 12.72 6.09
N SER A 703 32.55 13.34 5.12
CA SER A 703 32.76 14.74 4.78
C SER A 703 32.09 15.68 5.80
N LYS A 704 32.68 16.85 6.07
CA LYS A 704 32.03 17.89 6.91
C LYS A 704 30.67 18.28 6.31
N THR A 705 30.61 18.28 4.98
CA THR A 705 29.38 18.53 4.22
C THR A 705 28.30 17.49 4.51
N PHE A 706 28.62 16.20 4.53
CA PHE A 706 27.65 15.13 4.83
C PHE A 706 27.15 15.20 6.29
N ILE A 707 28.07 15.42 7.23
CA ILE A 707 27.72 15.59 8.66
C ILE A 707 26.77 16.79 8.82
N GLY A 708 27.08 17.90 8.15
CA GLY A 708 26.25 19.10 8.17
C GLY A 708 24.89 18.92 7.49
N ILE A 709 24.82 18.38 6.27
CA ILE A 709 23.55 18.29 5.50
C ILE A 709 22.63 17.16 5.99
N ILE A 710 23.16 16.04 6.47
CA ILE A 710 22.34 14.87 6.82
C ILE A 710 22.23 14.69 8.33
N LEU A 711 23.35 14.68 9.07
CA LEU A 711 23.33 14.25 10.47
C LEU A 711 22.82 15.33 11.44
N ILE A 712 23.35 16.56 11.35
CA ILE A 712 22.97 17.65 12.28
C ILE A 712 21.47 17.99 12.21
N PRO A 713 20.85 18.10 11.02
CA PRO A 713 19.42 18.40 10.86
C PRO A 713 18.48 17.41 11.52
N ILE A 714 18.84 16.12 11.52
CA ILE A 714 18.03 15.06 12.14
C ILE A 714 17.88 15.33 13.64
N VAL A 715 18.92 15.86 14.28
CA VAL A 715 18.92 16.14 15.72
C VAL A 715 18.11 17.38 16.06
N GLY A 716 18.36 18.47 15.32
CA GLY A 716 17.74 19.77 15.60
C GLY A 716 16.22 19.71 15.51
N ASN A 717 15.74 19.02 14.48
CA ASN A 717 14.33 18.97 14.18
C ASN A 717 13.65 17.66 14.64
N ALA A 718 14.34 16.72 15.31
CA ALA A 718 13.79 15.40 15.66
C ALA A 718 12.42 15.48 16.36
N ALA A 719 12.26 16.47 17.25
CA ALA A 719 11.00 16.71 17.96
C ALA A 719 9.90 17.21 17.01
N GLU A 720 10.22 18.19 16.18
CA GLU A 720 9.30 18.71 15.16
C GLU A 720 8.89 17.62 14.16
N TYR A 721 9.78 16.67 13.85
CA TYR A 721 9.48 15.56 12.94
C TYR A 721 8.39 14.68 13.52
N VAL A 722 8.55 14.30 14.78
CA VAL A 722 7.57 13.47 15.48
C VAL A 722 6.25 14.21 15.60
N THR A 723 6.27 15.49 15.97
CA THR A 723 5.04 16.29 16.10
C THR A 723 4.33 16.44 14.76
N ALA A 724 5.03 16.83 13.69
CA ALA A 724 4.45 16.98 12.35
C ALA A 724 3.87 15.66 11.83
N VAL A 725 4.57 14.55 12.02
CA VAL A 725 4.11 13.21 11.62
C VAL A 725 2.89 12.77 12.43
N VAL A 726 2.85 13.05 13.73
CA VAL A 726 1.70 12.76 14.60
C VAL A 726 0.49 13.62 14.23
N VAL A 727 0.70 14.88 13.88
CA VAL A 727 -0.33 15.82 13.45
C VAL A 727 -0.87 15.44 12.07
N ALA A 728 0.00 15.06 11.13
CA ALA A 728 -0.39 14.44 9.85
C ALA A 728 -1.19 13.15 10.09
N TYR A 729 -0.73 12.31 11.02
CA TYR A 729 -1.46 11.12 11.47
C TYR A 729 -2.76 11.44 12.22
N LYS A 730 -3.06 12.69 12.60
CA LYS A 730 -4.37 13.09 13.15
C LYS A 730 -5.31 13.73 12.12
N ASN A 731 -4.96 13.60 10.84
CA ASN A 731 -5.64 14.20 9.69
C ASN A 731 -5.48 15.71 9.56
N LYS A 732 -4.56 16.31 10.29
CA LYS A 732 -4.36 17.75 10.25
C LYS A 732 -3.16 18.05 9.35
N MET A 733 -3.29 17.74 8.05
CA MET A 733 -2.18 17.87 7.11
C MET A 733 -1.79 19.34 6.90
N ASP A 734 -2.75 20.27 6.93
CA ASP A 734 -2.51 21.72 6.97
C ASP A 734 -1.49 22.10 8.03
N LEU A 735 -1.71 21.64 9.27
CA LEU A 735 -0.82 21.88 10.39
C LEU A 735 0.54 21.19 10.21
N ALA A 736 0.57 19.96 9.69
CA ALA A 736 1.82 19.24 9.46
C ALA A 736 2.69 19.91 8.38
N ILE A 737 2.05 20.40 7.30
CA ILE A 737 2.67 21.21 6.25
C ILE A 737 3.12 22.55 6.84
N GLY A 738 2.29 23.18 7.66
CA GLY A 738 2.59 24.43 8.38
C GLY A 738 3.83 24.30 9.27
N VAL A 739 3.97 23.19 10.00
CA VAL A 739 5.17 22.89 10.80
C VAL A 739 6.39 22.68 9.90
N ALA A 740 6.31 21.82 8.89
CA ALA A 740 7.46 21.48 8.02
C ALA A 740 7.93 22.66 7.13
N ILE A 741 7.00 23.31 6.43
CA ILE A 741 7.31 24.47 5.56
C ILE A 741 7.56 25.72 6.39
N GLY A 742 6.81 25.94 7.47
CA GLY A 742 7.01 27.08 8.36
C GLY A 742 8.40 27.10 8.97
N SER A 743 8.86 25.95 9.50
CA SER A 743 10.23 25.77 10.01
C SER A 743 11.26 26.04 8.90
N SER A 744 11.04 25.48 7.70
CA SER A 744 11.91 25.73 6.53
C SER A 744 11.98 27.21 6.11
N LEU A 745 10.86 27.93 6.12
CA LEU A 745 10.79 29.37 5.81
C LEU A 745 11.50 30.19 6.88
N GLN A 746 11.37 29.83 8.15
CA GLN A 746 12.08 30.50 9.24
C GLN A 746 13.60 30.26 9.14
N ILE A 747 14.03 29.05 8.78
CA ILE A 747 15.45 28.76 8.55
C ILE A 747 15.99 29.60 7.37
N ALA A 748 15.24 29.69 6.28
CA ALA A 748 15.64 30.40 5.06
C ALA A 748 15.63 31.94 5.21
N LEU A 749 14.57 32.51 5.81
CA LEU A 749 14.33 33.95 5.88
C LEU A 749 14.87 34.60 7.17
N PHE A 750 15.08 33.82 8.24
CA PHE A 750 15.51 34.34 9.54
C PHE A 750 16.84 33.74 10.01
N VAL A 751 16.93 32.41 10.20
CA VAL A 751 18.11 31.79 10.83
C VAL A 751 19.36 31.98 9.98
N THR A 752 19.29 31.60 8.70
CA THR A 752 20.42 31.71 7.76
C THR A 752 20.94 33.14 7.62
N PRO A 753 20.12 34.17 7.34
CA PRO A 753 20.62 35.54 7.24
C PRO A 753 21.04 36.13 8.59
N SER A 754 20.44 35.72 9.71
CA SER A 754 20.89 36.12 11.05
C SER A 754 22.29 35.60 11.35
N LEU A 755 22.63 34.39 10.93
CA LEU A 755 23.98 33.82 11.07
C LEU A 755 25.01 34.54 10.19
N VAL A 756 24.62 34.99 9.00
CA VAL A 756 25.47 35.83 8.14
C VAL A 756 25.77 37.17 8.81
N ILE A 757 24.75 37.84 9.37
CA ILE A 757 24.94 39.10 10.11
C ILE A 757 25.74 38.87 11.39
N LEU A 758 25.48 37.78 12.12
CA LEU A 758 26.25 37.44 13.31
C LEU A 758 27.71 37.23 12.95
N GLY A 759 28.00 36.48 11.88
CA GLY A 759 29.34 36.32 11.31
C GLY A 759 30.00 37.66 11.02
N TRP A 760 29.25 38.58 10.42
CA TRP A 760 29.73 39.95 10.18
C TRP A 760 30.05 40.72 11.48
N ILE A 761 29.26 40.54 12.55
CA ILE A 761 29.49 41.17 13.86
C ILE A 761 30.72 40.58 14.58
N ILE A 762 30.96 39.28 14.44
CA ILE A 762 32.06 38.57 15.11
C ILE A 762 33.31 38.41 14.23
N ASP A 763 33.38 39.10 13.09
CA ASP A 763 34.47 39.03 12.10
C ASP A 763 34.76 37.61 11.56
N VAL A 764 33.74 36.75 11.48
CA VAL A 764 33.80 35.44 10.82
C VAL A 764 33.15 35.53 9.43
N PRO A 765 33.82 35.12 8.34
CA PRO A 765 33.33 35.33 6.96
C PRO A 765 32.22 34.35 6.57
N MET A 766 31.11 34.36 7.32
CA MET A 766 29.90 33.60 7.01
C MET A 766 29.24 34.19 5.75
N THR A 767 28.90 33.33 4.80
CA THR A 767 28.33 33.73 3.51
C THR A 767 27.14 32.85 3.13
N LEU A 768 26.30 33.34 2.22
CA LEU A 768 25.26 32.55 1.54
C LEU A 768 25.83 31.77 0.35
N HIS A 769 27.13 31.49 0.39
CA HIS A 769 27.81 30.74 -0.67
C HIS A 769 27.68 29.25 -0.40
N PHE A 770 26.77 28.61 -1.14
CA PHE A 770 26.62 27.16 -1.16
C PHE A 770 27.28 26.57 -2.40
N ARG A 771 27.70 25.31 -2.33
CA ARG A 771 28.26 24.62 -3.50
C ARG A 771 27.17 24.38 -4.54
N VAL A 772 27.59 24.24 -5.80
CA VAL A 772 26.65 24.07 -6.93
C VAL A 772 25.74 22.86 -6.74
N PHE A 773 26.29 21.73 -6.28
CA PHE A 773 25.50 20.52 -6.04
C PHE A 773 24.46 20.74 -4.92
N GLU A 774 24.84 21.40 -3.83
CA GLU A 774 23.94 21.73 -2.72
C GLU A 774 22.82 22.67 -3.15
N THR A 775 23.18 23.69 -3.93
CA THR A 775 22.26 24.68 -4.48
C THR A 775 21.24 24.03 -5.43
N MET A 776 21.70 23.10 -6.27
CA MET A 776 20.83 22.35 -7.19
C MET A 776 19.93 21.36 -6.47
N ALA A 777 20.47 20.61 -5.48
CA ALA A 777 19.69 19.70 -4.65
C ALA A 777 18.59 20.46 -3.91
N PHE A 778 18.94 21.58 -3.28
CA PHE A 778 18.00 22.47 -2.60
C PHE A 778 16.92 23.02 -3.53
N PHE A 779 17.29 23.57 -4.68
CA PHE A 779 16.34 24.13 -5.64
C PHE A 779 15.37 23.07 -6.18
N LEU A 780 15.91 21.92 -6.60
CA LEU A 780 15.11 20.84 -7.17
C LEU A 780 14.16 20.25 -6.14
N SER A 781 14.63 20.08 -4.90
CA SER A 781 13.80 19.59 -3.79
C SER A 781 12.69 20.59 -3.45
N GLY A 782 13.02 21.88 -3.35
CA GLY A 782 12.03 22.94 -3.14
C GLY A 782 10.98 22.98 -4.25
N LEU A 783 11.41 22.85 -5.51
CA LEU A 783 10.50 22.85 -6.66
C LEU A 783 9.60 21.60 -6.70
N VAL A 784 10.14 20.41 -6.47
CA VAL A 784 9.36 19.16 -6.41
C VAL A 784 8.31 19.24 -5.30
N VAL A 785 8.71 19.68 -4.11
CA VAL A 785 7.79 19.83 -2.97
C VAL A 785 6.74 20.90 -3.23
N THR A 786 7.12 22.02 -3.84
CA THR A 786 6.19 23.05 -4.28
C THR A 786 5.12 22.52 -5.22
N LEU A 787 5.48 21.62 -6.15
CA LEU A 787 4.56 20.98 -7.08
C LEU A 787 3.65 19.96 -6.39
N LEU A 788 4.19 19.17 -5.46
CA LEU A 788 3.46 18.15 -4.70
C LEU A 788 2.42 18.72 -3.73
N ILE A 789 2.58 19.99 -3.36
CA ILE A 789 1.68 20.67 -2.40
C ILE A 789 0.62 21.51 -3.14
N GLN A 790 0.76 21.67 -4.45
CA GLN A 790 0.00 22.64 -5.22
C GLN A 790 -1.44 22.19 -5.52
N ASP A 791 -1.67 20.89 -5.58
CA ASP A 791 -2.99 20.29 -5.81
C ASP A 791 -3.86 20.22 -4.54
N GLY A 792 -3.31 20.59 -3.38
CA GLY A 792 -4.03 20.65 -2.11
C GLY A 792 -4.33 19.28 -1.52
N LYS A 793 -3.71 18.21 -2.05
CA LYS A 793 -3.87 16.85 -1.56
C LYS A 793 -2.50 16.23 -1.35
N SER A 794 -2.41 15.32 -0.39
CA SER A 794 -1.20 14.52 -0.23
C SER A 794 -1.53 13.07 -0.04
N ASN A 795 -0.75 12.19 -0.65
CA ASN A 795 -0.89 10.75 -0.48
C ASN A 795 0.44 10.11 -0.05
N TYR A 796 0.38 8.86 0.39
CA TYR A 796 1.56 8.15 0.86
C TYR A 796 2.59 7.88 -0.24
N LEU A 797 2.19 7.85 -1.52
CA LEU A 797 3.12 7.65 -2.63
C LEU A 797 4.01 8.88 -2.82
N GLU A 798 3.44 10.08 -2.75
CA GLU A 798 4.19 11.34 -2.74
C GLU A 798 5.12 11.39 -1.52
N GLY A 799 4.64 10.92 -0.37
CA GLY A 799 5.47 10.73 0.81
C GLY A 799 6.64 9.78 0.58
N GLY A 800 6.39 8.63 -0.02
CA GLY A 800 7.42 7.65 -0.39
C GLY A 800 8.42 8.17 -1.42
N LEU A 801 7.96 8.96 -2.40
CA LEU A 801 8.81 9.61 -3.41
C LEU A 801 9.69 10.69 -2.77
N CYS A 802 9.16 11.49 -1.86
CA CYS A 802 9.94 12.47 -1.07
C CYS A 802 11.02 11.79 -0.22
N LEU A 803 10.67 10.71 0.48
CA LEU A 803 11.62 9.90 1.28
C LEU A 803 12.68 9.23 0.40
N GLY A 804 12.27 8.73 -0.76
CA GLY A 804 13.17 8.18 -1.78
C GLY A 804 14.15 9.21 -2.29
N MET A 805 13.68 10.42 -2.63
CA MET A 805 14.51 11.54 -3.07
C MET A 805 15.50 11.97 -1.98
N TYR A 806 15.05 12.09 -0.72
CA TYR A 806 15.91 12.40 0.41
C TYR A 806 17.01 11.33 0.59
N THR A 807 16.65 10.05 0.48
CA THR A 807 17.61 8.94 0.59
C THR A 807 18.65 8.97 -0.54
N ILE A 808 18.21 9.24 -1.78
CA ILE A 808 19.10 9.38 -2.94
C ILE A 808 20.06 10.56 -2.73
N LEU A 809 19.56 11.70 -2.23
CA LEU A 809 20.40 12.84 -1.90
C LEU A 809 21.39 12.51 -0.78
N ALA A 810 20.97 11.80 0.27
CA ALA A 810 21.85 11.37 1.36
C ALA A 810 23.00 10.49 0.84
N ILE A 811 22.70 9.53 -0.05
CA ILE A 811 23.72 8.69 -0.70
C ILE A 811 24.64 9.56 -1.57
N ALA A 812 24.09 10.51 -2.33
CA ALA A 812 24.89 11.40 -3.17
C ALA A 812 25.83 12.29 -2.34
N PHE A 813 25.35 12.84 -1.22
CA PHE A 813 26.16 13.64 -0.28
C PHE A 813 27.19 12.80 0.48
N PHE A 814 26.92 11.51 0.74
CA PHE A 814 27.89 10.61 1.34
C PHE A 814 29.11 10.39 0.43
N ILE A 815 28.89 10.34 -0.88
CA ILE A 815 29.96 10.18 -1.90
C ILE A 815 30.60 11.53 -2.25
N TYR A 816 29.98 12.65 -1.89
CA TYR A 816 30.41 14.00 -2.28
C TYR A 816 31.71 14.42 -1.55
N PRO A 817 32.81 14.69 -2.28
CA PRO A 817 34.10 14.98 -1.66
C PRO A 817 34.17 16.39 -1.05
N ASP A 818 34.91 16.52 0.06
CA ASP A 818 35.12 17.80 0.73
C ASP A 818 35.96 18.80 -0.10
N ASP A 819 36.77 18.34 -1.06
CA ASP A 819 37.78 19.17 -1.74
C ASP A 819 37.32 19.82 -3.08
N VAL A 820 36.07 19.65 -3.50
CA VAL A 820 35.58 20.19 -4.79
C VAL A 820 35.08 21.62 -4.63
N ASP A 821 35.99 22.53 -4.27
CA ASP A 821 35.79 23.96 -4.49
C ASP A 821 36.36 24.32 -5.88
N GLY A 822 35.48 24.37 -6.90
CA GLY A 822 35.73 25.19 -8.09
C GLY A 822 36.35 24.56 -9.35
N ALA A 823 36.31 23.23 -9.59
CA ALA A 823 36.85 22.65 -10.84
C ALA A 823 35.98 21.56 -11.53
N GLY A 824 34.73 21.37 -11.09
CA GLY A 824 33.89 20.24 -11.52
C GLY A 824 33.39 20.25 -12.97
N VAL A 825 33.41 21.39 -13.67
CA VAL A 825 32.95 21.45 -15.07
C VAL A 825 34.06 21.09 -16.07
N ALA A 826 35.33 21.06 -15.64
CA ALA A 826 36.46 20.75 -16.53
C ALA A 826 36.67 19.24 -16.77
N ASN A 827 36.06 18.35 -15.96
CA ASN A 827 36.31 16.90 -16.05
C ASN A 827 35.23 16.11 -16.80
N VAL A 828 34.11 16.72 -17.20
CA VAL A 828 33.10 16.05 -18.05
C VAL A 828 33.63 15.85 -19.48
N SER A 829 34.54 16.71 -19.96
CA SER A 829 35.20 16.53 -21.26
C SER A 829 36.19 15.35 -21.27
N ASN A 830 36.84 15.04 -20.14
CA ASN A 830 37.77 13.91 -20.02
C ASN A 830 37.06 12.56 -19.89
N LEU A 831 35.80 12.54 -19.45
CA LEU A 831 34.99 11.31 -19.39
C LEU A 831 34.43 10.91 -20.76
N LEU A 832 34.22 11.87 -21.66
CA LEU A 832 33.74 11.62 -23.02
C LEU A 832 34.87 11.25 -24.00
N THR A 833 36.12 11.61 -23.72
CA THR A 833 37.28 11.23 -24.56
C THR A 833 37.83 9.83 -24.24
N GLY A 834 37.52 9.27 -23.07
CA GLY A 834 37.90 7.91 -22.68
C GLY A 834 37.13 6.78 -23.40
N PHE A 835 36.09 7.11 -24.17
CA PHE A 835 35.34 6.14 -24.98
C PHE A 835 35.75 6.11 -26.47
N SER A 836 36.77 6.89 -26.87
CA SER A 836 37.28 6.88 -28.25
C SER A 836 38.75 6.45 -28.38
N GLN A 837 39.28 5.66 -27.45
CA GLN A 837 40.56 4.97 -27.61
C GLN A 837 40.44 3.47 -27.36
#